data_AF-A0A5N5WGI5-F1
#
_entry.id   AF-A0A5N5WGI5-F1
#
_cell.length_a   1.000
_cell.length_b   1.000
_cell.length_c   1.000
_cell.angle_alpha   90.00
_cell.angle_beta   90.00
_cell.angle_gamma   90.00
#
_symmetry.space_group_name_H-M   'P 1'
#
loop_
_entity.id
_entity.type
_entity.pdbx_description
1 polymer ?
#
loop_
_entity_poly.entity_id
_entity_poly.type
_entity_poly.pdbx_seq_one_letter_code
_entity_poly.pdbx_strand_id
1 'polypeptide(L)'
;MESYKVTNSVLLRVLRGVAAATLLAESSYEPLVRCFSCGGTTEGANGHADDDFARTLSPNEWLATVLSIPCDNEENKLLIGHLANLVLGIAFLRERGRMIEDDSHAAASAADLTVVWKMILGALLSVLFRRSNVRASRSAQGFLSVPLCSLVNDGNIEELFRLHVWLPDGQRGTREFAVHSHQPFGQSWVLAGAGVDHSFDVQQTTDFATATHAEYRLAWQDEKDKDESYKTHQISSTVMNTGNLVRVIATGSRQHTRDMTYSIPAAAFHRTEVLPDTLHATLFFFDASRGFVKNAPVLGPKDLDSSTQLRDPGGITPAALATMVDAVRSWEMLIEQGEQHAKRAEWEHALRSFSHAISLCGPAGNLPNSASYKHIALGKLGYTNRRFGRYDKAEEYLKCALNGLGSTPLHVDVRGEMGVVYRHMNRLGDAKREFETQYKLARGLNLEHAMCRSIGNLGMINYQLSKDMLPLAIGQLKERIRLARSIQASMGSGEKNEAIVWEIIGLSRLSLCYTACGLTKEAIGTASDSVKVAVSVEDPTVVAMSRFFYGRALLRSGQLEKALQQFNPIGACTPAMALCKEPSNEHLAYLRELVEAGADMDLVDEQGYSALDYAVFCGDKQTEEVVIDGLRRQFGEQAKGKILQRQREARVRKCYRELLQESLRPVLLENSDDVGQLQHLRRVYTATLAADEEKSTMFDGLKFVWYLDFVHNGRLPRSNHGLTQNYRDIKPELAPEYIVFISYRWINGDPAGIASPDDTNHTQYQRMIRAIEAFLSLHSSMDPGRLGIWLDWACINQDDPLPGVSALPLNLAQCDAIISLLDSSYHSRAWCSVEVMMVQILRRSYHLHSWYEHTKIDKTGDWAIREGPLEFEPSVTGKLLSSEQDRPRILFLERQTRLLGRTKI
;
A
#
# COMPACT_ATOMS: atom_id res chain seq x y z
N MET A 1 12.86 -8.58 14.95
CA MET A 1 13.60 -7.82 15.98
C MET A 1 13.62 -8.47 17.36
N GLU A 2 12.52 -9.05 17.87
CA GLU A 2 12.43 -9.57 19.26
C GLU A 2 13.40 -10.70 19.64
N SER A 3 13.78 -11.55 18.70
CA SER A 3 14.76 -12.63 18.94
C SER A 3 16.22 -12.14 18.93
N TYR A 4 16.46 -10.90 18.51
CA TYR A 4 17.79 -10.34 18.36
C TYR A 4 18.22 -9.60 19.62
N LYS A 5 19.47 -9.76 20.02
CA LYS A 5 20.01 -9.25 21.28
C LYS A 5 21.21 -8.34 21.01
N VAL A 6 21.24 -7.18 21.69
CA VAL A 6 22.30 -6.18 21.63
C VAL A 6 22.93 -6.02 23.01
N THR A 7 24.26 -6.00 23.07
CA THR A 7 25.01 -5.82 24.31
C THR A 7 25.08 -4.34 24.70
N ASN A 8 25.20 -4.07 25.99
CA ASN A 8 25.44 -2.73 26.51
C ASN A 8 26.71 -2.07 25.93
N SER A 9 27.79 -2.83 25.73
CA SER A 9 29.04 -2.35 25.15
C SER A 9 28.88 -1.82 23.73
N VAL A 10 28.06 -2.49 22.91
CA VAL A 10 27.71 -2.03 21.55
C VAL A 10 26.90 -0.74 21.62
N LEU A 11 25.91 -0.65 22.52
CA LEU A 11 25.10 0.56 22.68
C LEU A 11 25.93 1.77 23.12
N LEU A 12 26.82 1.60 24.09
CA LEU A 12 27.71 2.67 24.55
C LEU A 12 28.65 3.14 23.43
N ARG A 13 29.18 2.21 22.63
CA ARG A 13 30.02 2.53 21.48
C ARG A 13 29.26 3.30 20.41
N VAL A 14 28.07 2.83 20.02
CA VAL A 14 27.22 3.50 19.04
C VAL A 14 26.78 4.87 19.55
N LEU A 15 26.44 4.99 20.84
CA LEU A 15 26.07 6.28 21.45
C LEU A 15 27.20 7.31 21.35
N ARG A 16 28.46 6.90 21.58
CA ARG A 16 29.63 7.78 21.38
C ARG A 16 29.74 8.26 19.93
N GLY A 17 29.55 7.34 18.97
CA GLY A 17 29.60 7.70 17.56
C GLY A 17 28.43 8.59 17.12
N VAL A 18 27.22 8.36 17.65
CA VAL A 18 26.05 9.21 17.42
C VAL A 18 26.29 10.61 18.00
N ALA A 19 26.78 10.70 19.24
CA ALA A 19 27.12 11.98 19.87
C ALA A 19 28.17 12.77 19.06
N ALA A 20 29.20 12.08 18.56
CA ALA A 20 30.22 12.68 17.70
C ALA A 20 29.65 13.16 16.35
N ALA A 21 28.79 12.38 15.72
CA ALA A 21 28.14 12.75 14.45
C ALA A 21 27.14 13.91 14.61
N THR A 22 26.49 13.99 15.77
CA THR A 22 25.44 14.99 16.05
C THR A 22 25.95 16.24 16.76
N LEU A 23 27.22 16.25 17.18
CA LEU A 23 27.83 17.34 17.95
C LEU A 23 27.06 17.65 19.24
N LEU A 24 26.51 16.62 19.88
CA LEU A 24 25.80 16.76 21.15
C LEU A 24 26.76 17.03 22.30
N ALA A 25 26.36 17.91 23.21
CA ALA A 25 27.03 18.07 24.50
C ALA A 25 26.82 16.81 25.36
N GLU A 26 27.82 16.47 26.18
CA GLU A 26 27.81 15.27 27.04
C GLU A 26 26.60 15.20 27.97
N SER A 27 26.19 16.35 28.51
CA SER A 27 24.98 16.48 29.34
C SER A 27 23.70 16.02 28.66
N SER A 28 23.61 16.10 27.33
CA SER A 28 22.42 15.73 26.56
C SER A 28 22.23 14.21 26.41
N TYR A 29 23.28 13.41 26.61
CA TYR A 29 23.23 11.96 26.43
C TYR A 29 23.73 11.15 27.64
N GLU A 30 24.26 11.81 28.66
CA GLU A 30 24.65 11.21 29.95
C GLU A 30 23.58 10.29 30.59
N PRO A 31 22.26 10.61 30.55
CA PRO A 31 21.24 9.69 31.06
C PRO A 31 21.25 8.32 30.35
N LEU A 32 21.52 8.30 29.04
CA LEU A 32 21.64 7.06 28.28
C LEU A 32 22.93 6.32 28.59
N VAL A 33 24.04 7.03 28.83
CA VAL A 33 25.30 6.42 29.29
C VAL A 33 25.06 5.67 30.59
N ARG A 34 24.43 6.31 31.57
CA ARG A 34 24.08 5.67 32.85
C ARG A 34 23.12 4.49 32.66
N CYS A 35 22.08 4.66 31.86
CA CYS A 35 21.12 3.61 31.56
C CYS A 35 21.78 2.35 30.96
N PHE A 36 22.68 2.52 29.99
CA PHE A 36 23.38 1.41 29.35
C PHE A 36 24.50 0.83 30.23
N SER A 37 25.07 1.64 31.14
CA SER A 37 26.15 1.21 32.05
C SER A 37 25.63 0.50 33.31
N CYS A 38 24.40 0.79 33.77
CA CYS A 38 23.81 0.15 34.95
C CYS A 38 23.32 -1.28 34.63
N GLY A 39 24.27 -2.22 34.67
CA GLY A 39 24.03 -3.66 34.61
C GLY A 39 24.72 -4.35 35.79
N GLY A 40 24.11 -4.28 36.98
CA GLY A 40 24.61 -4.98 38.16
C GLY A 40 24.08 -4.41 39.47
N THR A 41 22.82 -4.68 39.81
CA THR A 41 22.32 -4.75 41.20
C THR A 41 20.86 -5.17 41.18
N THR A 42 20.63 -6.48 41.10
CA THR A 42 19.49 -7.07 41.81
C THR A 42 19.97 -7.35 43.22
N GLU A 43 19.33 -6.72 44.21
CA GLU A 43 19.55 -6.96 45.64
C GLU A 43 19.46 -8.47 45.95
N GLY A 44 20.54 -9.05 46.49
CA GLY A 44 20.56 -10.45 46.89
C GLY A 44 21.95 -11.04 47.11
N ALA A 45 22.56 -10.72 48.25
CA ALA A 45 23.52 -11.51 49.03
C ALA A 45 24.73 -12.22 48.34
N ASN A 46 25.92 -11.81 48.82
CA ASN A 46 27.15 -12.58 49.00
C ASN A 46 27.96 -13.03 47.76
N GLY A 47 29.02 -12.25 47.50
CA GLY A 47 30.40 -12.73 47.44
C GLY A 47 30.79 -13.71 46.33
N HIS A 48 31.33 -13.20 45.23
CA HIS A 48 32.65 -13.51 44.69
C HIS A 48 32.90 -12.63 43.46
N ALA A 49 34.07 -12.00 43.40
CA ALA A 49 34.53 -11.26 42.24
C ALA A 49 35.05 -12.27 41.20
N ASP A 50 34.32 -12.43 40.10
CA ASP A 50 34.79 -12.81 38.75
C ASP A 50 33.57 -13.16 37.87
N ASP A 51 33.10 -12.18 37.10
CA ASP A 51 32.85 -12.21 35.64
C ASP A 51 31.96 -11.01 35.28
N ASP A 52 32.49 -10.12 34.45
CA ASP A 52 31.85 -8.89 33.96
C ASP A 52 30.79 -9.26 32.90
N PHE A 53 29.63 -9.76 33.34
CA PHE A 53 28.56 -10.21 32.45
C PHE A 53 27.98 -9.03 31.65
N ALA A 54 28.37 -8.92 30.38
CA ALA A 54 27.81 -7.96 29.43
C ALA A 54 26.28 -8.12 29.33
N ARG A 55 25.53 -7.15 29.85
CA ARG A 55 24.07 -7.13 29.79
C ARG A 55 23.62 -7.11 28.33
N THR A 56 22.85 -8.12 27.96
CA THR A 56 22.46 -8.40 26.57
C THR A 56 20.95 -8.55 26.49
N LEU A 57 20.28 -7.57 25.87
CA LEU A 57 18.82 -7.48 25.78
C LEU A 57 18.37 -7.25 24.35
N SER A 58 17.12 -7.54 24.05
CA SER A 58 16.50 -7.14 22.79
C SER A 58 16.34 -5.61 22.70
N PRO A 59 16.23 -5.05 21.47
CA PRO A 59 16.01 -3.61 21.31
C PRO A 59 14.76 -3.08 22.04
N ASN A 60 13.70 -3.89 22.15
CA ASN A 60 12.46 -3.51 22.84
C ASN A 60 12.66 -3.44 24.37
N GLU A 61 13.39 -4.40 24.94
CA GLU A 61 13.72 -4.40 26.38
C GLU A 61 14.64 -3.22 26.74
N TRP A 62 15.60 -2.90 25.86
CA TRP A 62 16.41 -1.70 26.02
C TRP A 62 15.57 -0.42 25.94
N LEU A 63 14.65 -0.33 24.99
CA LEU A 63 13.75 0.83 24.86
C LEU A 63 12.85 0.98 26.10
N ALA A 64 12.30 -0.11 26.63
CA ALA A 64 11.53 -0.09 27.88
C ALA A 64 12.37 0.42 29.06
N THR A 65 13.65 0.03 29.12
CA THR A 65 14.59 0.52 30.15
C THR A 65 14.82 2.03 29.99
N VAL A 66 15.01 2.52 28.76
CA VAL A 66 15.19 3.96 28.49
C VAL A 66 13.93 4.77 28.85
N LEU A 67 12.75 4.25 28.56
CA LEU A 67 11.48 4.93 28.87
C LEU A 67 11.23 5.05 30.39
N SER A 68 11.94 4.29 31.21
CA SER A 68 11.88 4.38 32.67
C SER A 68 12.80 5.45 33.29
N ILE A 69 13.63 6.12 32.48
CA ILE A 69 14.54 7.17 32.95
C ILE A 69 13.72 8.37 33.48
N PRO A 70 13.90 8.77 34.76
CA PRO A 70 13.25 9.95 35.31
C PRO A 70 13.69 11.21 34.54
N CYS A 71 12.73 12.02 34.09
CA CYS A 71 12.98 13.26 33.37
C CYS A 71 12.14 14.39 33.95
N ASP A 72 12.77 15.56 34.15
CA ASP A 72 12.13 16.74 34.75
C ASP A 72 11.13 17.45 33.82
N ASN A 73 11.19 17.17 32.50
CA ASN A 73 10.32 17.74 31.47
C ASN A 73 10.09 16.75 30.32
N GLU A 74 8.87 16.72 29.79
CA GLU A 74 8.46 15.91 28.64
C GLU A 74 9.29 16.17 27.37
N GLU A 75 9.75 17.39 27.13
CA GLU A 75 10.62 17.68 25.96
C GLU A 75 11.96 16.92 26.04
N ASN A 76 12.57 16.86 27.23
CA ASN A 76 13.82 16.13 27.45
C ASN A 76 13.60 14.61 27.36
N LYS A 77 12.46 14.13 27.86
CA LYS A 77 12.07 12.72 27.75
C LYS A 77 11.93 12.28 26.29
N LEU A 78 11.28 13.09 25.46
CA LEU A 78 11.16 12.85 24.01
C LEU A 78 12.52 12.87 23.31
N LEU A 79 13.39 13.84 23.66
CA LEU A 79 14.75 13.92 23.11
C LEU A 79 15.56 12.64 23.41
N ILE A 80 15.56 12.20 24.68
CA ILE A 80 16.23 10.97 25.11
C ILE A 80 15.66 9.75 24.39
N GLY A 81 14.33 9.68 24.25
CA GLY A 81 13.65 8.62 23.50
C GLY A 81 14.07 8.56 22.03
N HIS A 82 14.11 9.70 21.34
CA HIS A 82 14.56 9.77 19.94
C HIS A 82 16.04 9.42 19.78
N LEU A 83 16.90 9.86 20.70
CA LEU A 83 18.31 9.53 20.69
C LEU A 83 18.52 8.02 20.92
N ALA A 84 17.80 7.41 21.86
CA ALA A 84 17.85 5.97 22.10
C ALA A 84 17.37 5.16 20.89
N ASN A 85 16.28 5.59 20.24
CA ASN A 85 15.80 4.97 19.00
C ASN A 85 16.87 4.97 17.90
N LEU A 86 17.58 6.10 17.72
CA LEU A 86 18.68 6.19 16.76
C LEU A 86 19.82 5.22 17.10
N VAL A 87 20.24 5.18 18.37
CA VAL A 87 21.32 4.29 18.84
C VAL A 87 20.94 2.82 18.68
N LEU A 88 19.72 2.44 19.09
CA LEU A 88 19.23 1.06 18.99
C LEU A 88 19.09 0.61 17.54
N GLY A 89 18.57 1.47 16.66
CA GLY A 89 18.45 1.18 15.23
C GLY A 89 19.80 0.96 14.55
N ILE A 90 20.78 1.84 14.83
CA ILE A 90 22.15 1.70 14.30
C ILE A 90 22.83 0.47 14.87
N ALA A 91 22.74 0.22 16.18
CA ALA A 91 23.34 -0.95 16.82
C ALA A 91 22.78 -2.25 16.25
N PHE A 92 21.46 -2.33 16.03
CA PHE A 92 20.84 -3.49 15.39
C PHE A 92 21.39 -3.73 13.99
N LEU A 93 21.44 -2.72 13.11
CA LEU A 93 21.96 -2.89 11.75
C LEU A 93 23.45 -3.18 11.71
N ARG A 94 24.23 -2.55 12.58
CA ARG A 94 25.68 -2.80 12.74
C ARG A 94 25.93 -4.27 12.98
N GLU A 95 25.30 -4.84 14.01
CA GLU A 95 25.54 -6.23 14.37
C GLU A 95 24.99 -7.20 13.32
N ARG A 96 23.77 -6.93 12.81
CA ARG A 96 23.19 -7.72 11.71
C ARG A 96 24.09 -7.71 10.47
N GLY A 97 24.71 -6.58 10.16
CA GLY A 97 25.62 -6.44 9.03
C GLY A 97 26.89 -7.29 9.17
N ARG A 98 27.39 -7.48 10.40
CA ARG A 98 28.58 -8.30 10.69
C ARG A 98 28.29 -9.81 10.72
N MET A 99 27.04 -10.20 10.97
CA MET A 99 26.64 -11.62 10.99
C MET A 99 26.39 -12.21 9.59
N ILE A 100 26.38 -11.40 8.51
CA ILE A 100 26.15 -11.87 7.13
C ILE A 100 27.26 -12.81 6.62
N GLU A 101 28.42 -12.83 7.27
CA GLU A 101 29.54 -13.72 6.93
C GLU A 101 29.35 -15.17 7.41
N ASP A 102 28.33 -15.43 8.23
CA ASP A 102 27.99 -16.76 8.73
C ASP A 102 26.74 -17.27 7.98
N ASP A 103 26.87 -18.30 7.14
CA ASP A 103 25.80 -18.88 6.28
C ASP A 103 24.54 -19.33 7.06
N SER A 104 24.61 -19.35 8.40
CA SER A 104 23.55 -19.73 9.32
C SER A 104 22.58 -18.59 9.71
N HIS A 105 22.87 -17.33 9.34
CA HIS A 105 22.08 -16.17 9.78
C HIS A 105 21.61 -15.26 8.63
N ALA A 106 20.28 -15.10 8.54
CA ALA A 106 19.65 -14.27 7.51
C ALA A 106 19.93 -12.77 7.71
N ALA A 107 20.18 -12.07 6.59
CA ALA A 107 20.22 -10.61 6.50
C ALA A 107 19.00 -9.95 7.17
N ALA A 108 19.12 -8.66 7.52
CA ALA A 108 18.01 -7.89 8.05
C ALA A 108 16.77 -8.00 7.14
N SER A 109 15.64 -8.42 7.72
CA SER A 109 14.40 -8.60 6.95
C SER A 109 13.79 -7.24 6.58
N ALA A 110 12.90 -7.22 5.57
CA ALA A 110 12.13 -6.03 5.21
C ALA A 110 11.33 -5.44 6.40
N ALA A 111 10.81 -6.32 7.26
CA ALA A 111 10.11 -5.93 8.49
C ALA A 111 11.08 -5.27 9.49
N ASP A 112 12.27 -5.86 9.71
CA ASP A 112 13.29 -5.26 10.57
C ASP A 112 13.71 -3.88 10.04
N LEU A 113 13.96 -3.74 8.73
CA LEU A 113 14.33 -2.46 8.10
C LEU A 113 13.23 -1.40 8.25
N THR A 114 11.96 -1.80 8.17
CA THR A 114 10.82 -0.88 8.38
C THR A 114 10.79 -0.34 9.81
N VAL A 115 11.04 -1.19 10.81
CA VAL A 115 11.11 -0.76 12.22
C VAL A 115 12.31 0.15 12.45
N VAL A 116 13.49 -0.22 11.97
CA VAL A 116 14.71 0.59 12.12
C VAL A 116 14.57 1.93 11.42
N TRP A 117 14.00 1.96 10.21
CA TRP A 117 13.75 3.22 9.50
C TRP A 117 12.81 4.13 10.30
N LYS A 118 11.72 3.61 10.89
CA LYS A 118 10.82 4.41 11.73
C LYS A 118 11.54 5.02 12.95
N MET A 119 12.45 4.27 13.57
CA MET A 119 13.29 4.77 14.67
C MET A 119 14.19 5.93 14.22
N ILE A 120 14.89 5.76 13.10
CA ILE A 120 15.81 6.77 12.53
C ILE A 120 15.03 7.99 12.02
N LEU A 121 13.91 7.78 11.33
CA LEU A 121 13.02 8.83 10.84
C LEU A 121 12.51 9.70 11.99
N GLY A 122 12.01 9.06 13.06
CA GLY A 122 11.57 9.77 14.26
C GLY A 122 12.68 10.67 14.83
N ALA A 123 13.92 10.17 14.88
CA ALA A 123 15.07 10.97 15.30
C ALA A 123 15.35 12.14 14.35
N LEU A 124 15.38 11.90 13.03
CA LEU A 124 15.66 12.92 12.00
C LEU A 124 14.60 14.03 11.94
N LEU A 125 13.34 13.73 12.27
CA LEU A 125 12.24 14.71 12.32
C LEU A 125 12.14 15.44 13.67
N SER A 126 12.77 14.89 14.72
CA SER A 126 12.68 15.43 16.08
C SER A 126 13.51 16.69 16.30
N VAL A 127 13.35 17.27 17.49
CA VAL A 127 14.14 18.39 17.98
C VAL A 127 15.65 18.06 18.04
N LEU A 128 16.01 16.77 18.13
CA LEU A 128 17.41 16.30 18.13
C LEU A 128 18.18 16.89 16.94
N PHE A 129 17.71 16.64 15.72
CA PHE A 129 18.39 17.13 14.51
C PHE A 129 18.15 18.61 14.26
N ARG A 130 17.03 19.19 14.70
CA ARG A 130 16.76 20.63 14.57
C ARG A 130 17.67 21.51 15.43
N ARG A 131 18.02 21.06 16.64
CA ARG A 131 18.92 21.77 17.55
C ARG A 131 20.38 21.40 17.36
N SER A 132 20.66 20.25 16.72
CA SER A 132 22.02 19.87 16.36
C SER A 132 22.60 20.76 15.25
N ASN A 133 23.92 20.87 15.18
CA ASN A 133 24.62 21.50 14.06
C ASN A 133 24.75 20.58 12.83
N VAL A 134 24.02 19.46 12.78
CA VAL A 134 24.11 18.49 11.68
C VAL A 134 23.49 19.07 10.42
N ARG A 135 24.27 19.04 9.34
CA ARG A 135 23.83 19.43 8.00
C ARG A 135 23.93 18.25 7.04
N ALA A 136 23.03 18.20 6.08
CA ALA A 136 23.26 17.39 4.89
C ALA A 136 24.46 17.97 4.11
N SER A 137 25.19 17.13 3.41
CA SER A 137 26.30 17.55 2.55
C SER A 137 26.26 16.82 1.22
N ARG A 138 26.56 17.51 0.12
CA ARG A 138 26.66 16.86 -1.20
C ARG A 138 27.97 16.09 -1.29
N SER A 139 27.90 14.85 -1.74
CA SER A 139 29.06 14.00 -2.00
C SER A 139 29.65 14.29 -3.38
N ALA A 140 30.85 13.76 -3.62
CA ALA A 140 31.47 13.86 -4.93
C ALA A 140 30.65 13.15 -6.03
N GLN A 141 29.97 12.06 -5.64
CA GLN A 141 29.08 11.32 -6.52
C GLN A 141 27.70 11.95 -6.68
N GLY A 142 27.50 13.14 -6.13
CA GLY A 142 26.28 13.92 -6.30
C GLY A 142 25.09 13.31 -5.59
N PHE A 143 25.28 12.67 -4.44
CA PHE A 143 24.19 12.37 -3.49
C PHE A 143 24.31 13.22 -2.24
N LEU A 144 23.23 13.41 -1.50
CA LEU A 144 23.24 14.05 -0.20
C LEU A 144 23.51 13.02 0.89
N SER A 145 24.40 13.36 1.82
CA SER A 145 24.78 12.52 2.95
C SER A 145 24.43 13.20 4.27
N VAL A 146 23.79 12.46 5.18
CA VAL A 146 23.56 12.86 6.57
C VAL A 146 24.33 11.91 7.49
N PRO A 147 25.27 12.41 8.32
CA PRO A 147 25.96 11.58 9.29
C PRO A 147 25.03 11.20 10.45
N LEU A 148 24.97 9.91 10.77
CA LEU A 148 24.15 9.37 11.86
C LEU A 148 25.01 8.85 13.01
N CYS A 149 26.18 8.28 12.71
CA CYS A 149 27.19 7.82 13.66
C CYS A 149 28.58 7.99 13.04
N SER A 150 29.55 8.48 13.82
CA SER A 150 30.93 8.70 13.38
C SER A 150 31.93 8.33 14.47
N LEU A 151 32.69 7.27 14.24
CA LEU A 151 33.83 6.83 15.05
C LEU A 151 35.09 6.89 14.19
N VAL A 152 36.03 7.74 14.61
CA VAL A 152 37.28 8.03 13.91
C VAL A 152 38.41 7.93 14.93
N ASN A 153 39.49 7.22 14.60
CA ASN A 153 40.66 7.08 15.45
C ASN A 153 41.91 7.51 14.68
N ASP A 154 42.67 8.45 15.23
CA ASP A 154 43.89 9.02 14.60
C ASP A 154 43.69 9.45 13.13
N GLY A 155 42.53 10.03 12.81
CA GLY A 155 42.16 10.46 11.46
C GLY A 155 41.75 9.34 10.51
N ASN A 156 41.75 8.07 10.96
CA ASN A 156 41.27 6.92 10.20
C ASN A 156 39.83 6.58 10.57
N ILE A 157 39.05 6.19 9.58
CA ILE A 157 37.68 5.74 9.77
C ILE A 157 37.70 4.43 10.54
N GLU A 158 37.01 4.37 11.68
CA GLU A 158 36.75 3.13 12.41
C GLU A 158 35.36 2.60 12.02
N GLU A 159 34.32 3.40 12.28
CA GLU A 159 32.94 3.09 11.91
C GLU A 159 32.19 4.36 11.53
N LEU A 160 31.49 4.37 10.39
CA LEU A 160 30.59 5.47 10.02
C LEU A 160 29.25 4.91 9.62
N PHE A 161 28.17 5.57 10.06
CA PHE A 161 26.82 5.26 9.62
C PHE A 161 26.19 6.52 9.02
N ARG A 162 25.70 6.45 7.78
CA ARG A 162 25.23 7.60 7.01
C ARG A 162 23.95 7.27 6.26
N LEU A 163 23.07 8.25 6.14
CA LEU A 163 21.97 8.23 5.18
C LEU A 163 22.48 8.85 3.87
N HIS A 164 22.45 8.10 2.76
CA HIS A 164 22.78 8.58 1.42
C HIS A 164 21.50 8.71 0.60
N VAL A 165 21.29 9.86 -0.05
CA VAL A 165 20.09 10.13 -0.86
C VAL A 165 20.47 10.80 -2.17
N TRP A 166 20.19 10.14 -3.29
CA TRP A 166 20.20 10.74 -4.61
C TRP A 166 18.83 11.37 -4.84
N LEU A 167 18.76 12.67 -5.11
CA LEU A 167 17.52 13.40 -5.40
C LEU A 167 17.35 13.62 -6.90
N PRO A 168 16.15 13.71 -7.46
CA PRO A 168 15.92 14.06 -8.87
C PRO A 168 16.05 15.58 -9.14
N ASP A 169 17.17 16.17 -8.72
CA ASP A 169 17.43 17.62 -8.76
C ASP A 169 18.44 18.04 -9.84
N GLY A 170 18.80 17.11 -10.74
CA GLY A 170 19.79 17.32 -11.78
C GLY A 170 21.25 17.41 -11.29
N GLN A 171 21.49 17.39 -9.98
CA GLN A 171 22.85 17.52 -9.42
C GLN A 171 23.51 16.14 -9.26
N ARG A 172 23.89 15.50 -10.36
CA ARG A 172 24.62 14.22 -10.33
C ARG A 172 26.14 14.43 -10.26
N GLY A 173 26.86 13.45 -9.73
CA GLY A 173 28.33 13.47 -9.70
C GLY A 173 28.93 13.52 -11.09
N THR A 174 30.13 14.09 -11.21
CA THR A 174 30.85 14.15 -12.49
C THR A 174 31.18 12.75 -12.97
N ARG A 175 30.69 12.39 -14.16
CA ARG A 175 30.79 11.02 -14.72
C ARG A 175 32.23 10.51 -14.80
N GLU A 176 33.18 11.40 -15.06
CA GLU A 176 34.61 11.09 -15.17
C GLU A 176 35.24 10.63 -13.85
N PHE A 177 34.66 11.02 -12.70
CA PHE A 177 35.12 10.68 -11.35
C PHE A 177 34.23 9.67 -10.63
N ALA A 178 33.36 8.98 -11.39
CA ALA A 178 32.31 8.14 -10.81
C ALA A 178 32.83 6.80 -10.24
N VAL A 179 33.94 6.30 -10.77
CA VAL A 179 34.57 5.05 -10.31
C VAL A 179 35.50 5.35 -9.14
N HIS A 180 35.23 4.73 -8.00
CA HIS A 180 36.00 4.96 -6.78
C HIS A 180 36.05 3.71 -5.91
N SER A 181 36.95 3.72 -4.94
CA SER A 181 37.05 2.70 -3.89
C SER A 181 36.84 3.32 -2.51
N HIS A 182 36.67 2.48 -1.50
CA HIS A 182 36.50 2.90 -0.10
C HIS A 182 37.68 2.45 0.76
N GLN A 183 38.01 3.27 1.77
CA GLN A 183 39.03 2.92 2.77
C GLN A 183 38.59 1.69 3.58
N PRO A 184 37.44 1.72 4.29
CA PRO A 184 36.89 0.54 4.95
C PRO A 184 35.89 -0.23 4.07
N PHE A 185 35.54 -1.44 4.53
CA PHE A 185 34.41 -2.21 4.00
C PHE A 185 33.10 -1.42 4.09
N GLY A 186 32.28 -1.45 3.03
CA GLY A 186 30.97 -0.82 2.96
C GLY A 186 29.82 -1.83 3.00
N GLN A 187 28.81 -1.56 3.81
CA GLN A 187 27.53 -2.28 3.87
C GLN A 187 26.39 -1.31 3.62
N SER A 188 25.41 -1.68 2.80
CA SER A 188 24.31 -0.82 2.41
C SER A 188 22.97 -1.51 2.56
N TRP A 189 21.96 -0.77 3.05
CA TRP A 189 20.55 -1.18 3.09
C TRP A 189 19.70 -0.16 2.32
N VAL A 190 18.99 -0.61 1.30
CA VAL A 190 18.18 0.28 0.45
C VAL A 190 16.85 0.62 1.11
N LEU A 191 16.61 1.90 1.36
CA LEU A 191 15.39 2.40 1.99
C LEU A 191 14.30 2.72 0.98
N ALA A 192 14.66 3.25 -0.19
CA ALA A 192 13.74 3.67 -1.24
C ALA A 192 14.45 3.75 -2.59
N GLY A 193 13.69 3.57 -3.68
CA GLY A 193 14.19 3.70 -5.05
C GLY A 193 15.03 2.52 -5.52
N ALA A 194 15.58 2.68 -6.73
CA ALA A 194 16.43 1.69 -7.38
C ALA A 194 17.77 2.32 -7.82
N GLY A 195 18.85 1.57 -7.63
CA GLY A 195 20.19 1.91 -8.10
C GLY A 195 20.89 0.68 -8.67
N VAL A 196 21.83 0.88 -9.59
CA VAL A 196 22.66 -0.19 -10.16
C VAL A 196 24.09 0.00 -9.69
N ASP A 197 24.65 -0.97 -8.99
CA ASP A 197 26.05 -0.97 -8.63
C ASP A 197 26.86 -1.69 -9.71
N HIS A 198 27.88 -1.03 -10.22
CA HIS A 198 28.82 -1.57 -11.21
C HIS A 198 30.15 -1.84 -10.53
N SER A 199 30.72 -3.02 -10.77
CA SER A 199 32.01 -3.42 -10.22
C SER A 199 33.09 -3.44 -11.30
N PHE A 200 34.32 -3.12 -10.91
CA PHE A 200 35.44 -2.99 -11.83
C PHE A 200 36.70 -3.68 -11.31
N ASP A 201 37.45 -4.29 -12.22
CA ASP A 201 38.85 -4.65 -12.05
C ASP A 201 39.73 -3.51 -12.58
N VAL A 202 40.78 -3.17 -11.83
CA VAL A 202 41.63 -2.01 -12.14
C VAL A 202 43.08 -2.46 -12.17
N GLN A 203 43.67 -2.36 -13.35
CA GLN A 203 45.02 -2.84 -13.61
C GLN A 203 45.95 -1.65 -13.87
N GLN A 204 47.08 -1.60 -13.18
CA GLN A 204 48.09 -0.57 -13.45
C GLN A 204 48.68 -0.76 -14.85
N THR A 205 48.93 0.35 -15.54
CA THR A 205 49.61 0.38 -16.84
C THR A 205 50.54 1.57 -16.92
N THR A 206 51.63 1.43 -17.68
CA THR A 206 52.52 2.56 -18.01
C THR A 206 52.26 3.08 -19.42
N ASP A 207 51.45 2.39 -20.21
CA ASP A 207 51.13 2.77 -21.57
C ASP A 207 49.89 3.69 -21.60
N PHE A 208 50.12 4.92 -22.06
CA PHE A 208 49.08 5.94 -22.16
C PHE A 208 47.97 5.58 -23.16
N ALA A 209 48.27 4.77 -24.18
CA ALA A 209 47.30 4.36 -25.19
C ALA A 209 46.30 3.33 -24.64
N THR A 210 46.75 2.39 -23.81
CA THR A 210 45.90 1.40 -23.13
C THR A 210 45.27 1.90 -21.84
N ALA A 211 45.81 2.95 -21.24
CA ALA A 211 45.24 3.59 -20.06
C ALA A 211 43.87 4.20 -20.34
N THR A 212 42.92 3.88 -19.47
CA THR A 212 41.55 4.41 -19.52
C THR A 212 41.36 5.60 -18.57
N HIS A 213 42.05 5.58 -17.43
CA HIS A 213 41.92 6.56 -16.34
C HIS A 213 43.29 6.79 -15.69
N ALA A 214 43.40 7.82 -14.85
CA ALA A 214 44.47 7.96 -13.87
C ALA A 214 43.91 7.80 -12.44
N GLU A 215 44.77 7.42 -11.50
CA GLU A 215 44.43 7.43 -10.07
C GLU A 215 44.54 8.85 -9.51
N TYR A 216 43.59 9.19 -8.65
CA TYR A 216 43.58 10.43 -7.91
C TYR A 216 43.56 10.14 -6.41
N ARG A 217 44.38 10.89 -5.67
CA ARG A 217 44.35 10.93 -4.22
C ARG A 217 43.39 12.00 -3.72
N LEU A 218 42.72 11.72 -2.61
CA LEU A 218 41.81 12.65 -1.94
C LEU A 218 42.62 13.60 -1.05
N ALA A 219 42.36 14.91 -1.17
CA ALA A 219 42.77 15.93 -0.21
C ALA A 219 41.52 16.65 0.33
N TRP A 220 41.38 16.70 1.65
CA TRP A 220 40.24 17.31 2.34
C TRP A 220 40.60 18.74 2.76
N GLN A 221 39.68 19.70 2.57
CA GLN A 221 39.93 21.12 2.89
C GLN A 221 38.89 21.65 3.89
N ASP A 222 39.37 22.36 4.92
CA ASP A 222 38.57 23.18 5.85
C ASP A 222 38.89 24.67 5.69
N GLU A 223 38.11 25.56 6.32
CA GLU A 223 38.33 27.02 6.36
C GLU A 223 39.74 27.45 6.85
N LYS A 224 40.60 26.54 7.33
CA LYS A 224 41.94 26.87 7.85
C LYS A 224 43.13 26.04 7.36
N ASP A 225 42.99 24.81 6.81
CA ASP A 225 44.15 24.01 6.32
C ASP A 225 43.77 22.85 5.35
N LYS A 226 44.75 22.37 4.56
CA LYS A 226 44.67 21.17 3.68
C LYS A 226 45.35 19.97 4.35
N ASP A 227 44.64 18.86 4.57
CA ASP A 227 45.19 17.64 5.20
C ASP A 227 44.55 16.36 4.61
N GLU A 228 45.23 15.22 4.72
CA GLU A 228 44.79 13.89 4.26
C GLU A 228 43.87 13.16 5.28
N SER A 229 43.71 13.72 6.49
CA SER A 229 42.87 13.14 7.56
C SER A 229 41.37 13.21 7.28
N TYR A 230 40.62 12.15 7.61
CA TYR A 230 39.17 12.14 7.46
C TYR A 230 38.48 13.07 8.46
N LYS A 231 37.45 13.79 8.00
CA LYS A 231 36.63 14.70 8.82
C LYS A 231 35.13 14.50 8.54
N THR A 232 34.31 14.52 9.59
CA THR A 232 32.86 14.22 9.52
C THR A 232 32.07 15.30 8.76
N HIS A 233 32.41 16.58 8.90
CA HIS A 233 31.79 17.70 8.20
C HIS A 233 32.82 18.40 7.32
N GLN A 234 32.60 18.43 6.00
CA GLN A 234 33.56 18.97 5.01
C GLN A 234 32.83 19.93 4.07
N ILE A 235 33.50 21.00 3.65
CA ILE A 235 32.93 22.05 2.79
C ILE A 235 33.21 21.78 1.30
N SER A 236 34.36 21.18 0.99
CA SER A 236 34.73 20.77 -0.37
C SER A 236 35.56 19.48 -0.35
N SER A 237 35.79 18.90 -1.53
CA SER A 237 36.75 17.80 -1.71
C SER A 237 37.55 18.04 -2.97
N THR A 238 38.88 17.95 -2.87
CA THR A 238 39.78 18.08 -4.01
C THR A 238 40.44 16.73 -4.25
N VAL A 239 40.29 16.21 -5.47
CA VAL A 239 41.05 15.05 -5.95
C VAL A 239 42.25 15.55 -6.74
N MET A 240 43.44 15.00 -6.48
CA MET A 240 44.68 15.36 -7.15
C MET A 240 45.24 14.14 -7.88
N ASN A 241 45.58 14.32 -9.16
CA ASN A 241 46.14 13.28 -9.99
C ASN A 241 47.49 12.82 -9.43
N THR A 242 47.70 11.50 -9.31
CA THR A 242 48.94 10.92 -8.80
C THR A 242 49.96 10.65 -9.91
N GLY A 243 49.54 10.73 -11.18
CA GLY A 243 50.32 10.31 -12.34
C GLY A 243 50.27 8.80 -12.63
N ASN A 244 49.61 8.01 -11.76
CA ASN A 244 49.48 6.56 -11.98
C ASN A 244 48.38 6.29 -13.01
N LEU A 245 48.74 5.68 -14.14
CA LEU A 245 47.80 5.31 -15.19
C LEU A 245 47.22 3.91 -14.95
N VAL A 246 45.92 3.78 -15.20
CA VAL A 246 45.19 2.51 -14.99
C VAL A 246 44.24 2.16 -16.13
N ARG A 247 44.06 0.86 -16.33
CA ARG A 247 43.05 0.26 -17.19
C ARG A 247 41.92 -0.29 -16.35
N VAL A 248 40.72 0.22 -16.58
CA VAL A 248 39.48 -0.16 -15.89
C VAL A 248 38.72 -1.16 -16.75
N ILE A 249 38.37 -2.31 -16.18
CA ILE A 249 37.66 -3.40 -16.83
C ILE A 249 36.38 -3.67 -16.04
N ALA A 250 35.22 -3.55 -16.68
CA ALA A 250 33.94 -3.87 -16.03
C ALA A 250 33.84 -5.37 -15.75
N THR A 251 33.53 -5.74 -14.51
CA THR A 251 33.43 -7.15 -14.08
C THR A 251 32.00 -7.60 -13.84
N GLY A 252 31.11 -6.67 -13.49
CA GLY A 252 29.71 -7.00 -13.23
C GLY A 252 28.85 -5.78 -12.97
N SER A 253 27.54 -6.00 -12.90
CA SER A 253 26.57 -4.97 -12.52
C SER A 253 25.37 -5.63 -11.83
N ARG A 254 24.85 -5.00 -10.78
CA ARG A 254 23.73 -5.55 -10.01
C ARG A 254 22.76 -4.44 -9.63
N GLN A 255 21.47 -4.66 -9.90
CA GLN A 255 20.42 -3.75 -9.48
C GLN A 255 20.03 -4.02 -8.02
N HIS A 256 19.84 -2.95 -7.27
CA HIS A 256 19.40 -2.94 -5.89
C HIS A 256 18.14 -2.07 -5.77
N THR A 257 17.14 -2.61 -5.08
CA THR A 257 15.84 -1.96 -4.86
C THR A 257 15.51 -1.95 -3.37
N ARG A 258 14.44 -1.26 -2.99
CA ARG A 258 13.92 -1.16 -1.61
C ARG A 258 13.99 -2.51 -0.86
N ASP A 259 14.46 -2.46 0.39
CA ASP A 259 14.66 -3.58 1.32
C ASP A 259 15.79 -4.57 0.95
N MET A 260 16.49 -4.38 -0.17
CA MET A 260 17.71 -5.14 -0.47
C MET A 260 18.90 -4.64 0.33
N THR A 261 19.85 -5.56 0.56
CA THR A 261 21.16 -5.28 1.17
C THR A 261 22.28 -5.66 0.20
N TYR A 262 23.41 -4.94 0.25
CA TYR A 262 24.61 -5.29 -0.49
C TYR A 262 25.87 -4.76 0.21
N SER A 263 27.03 -5.29 -0.18
CA SER A 263 28.32 -4.95 0.40
C SER A 263 29.37 -4.66 -0.67
N ILE A 264 30.31 -3.78 -0.33
CA ILE A 264 31.45 -3.40 -1.15
C ILE A 264 32.71 -3.62 -0.31
N PRO A 265 33.60 -4.57 -0.69
CA PRO A 265 34.85 -4.79 0.04
C PRO A 265 35.73 -3.54 0.07
N ALA A 266 36.59 -3.45 1.09
CA ALA A 266 37.62 -2.40 1.14
C ALA A 266 38.49 -2.43 -0.12
N ALA A 267 38.87 -1.25 -0.64
CA ALA A 267 39.63 -1.07 -1.89
C ALA A 267 38.94 -1.55 -3.19
N ALA A 268 37.74 -2.16 -3.15
CA ALA A 268 37.06 -2.58 -4.36
C ALA A 268 36.55 -1.36 -5.15
N PHE A 269 36.84 -1.34 -6.45
CA PHE A 269 36.37 -0.27 -7.34
C PHE A 269 34.95 -0.53 -7.79
N HIS A 270 34.11 0.47 -7.58
CA HIS A 270 32.71 0.40 -7.96
C HIS A 270 32.15 1.77 -8.37
N ARG A 271 30.94 1.75 -8.91
CA ARG A 271 30.14 2.94 -9.23
C ARG A 271 28.67 2.62 -9.05
N THR A 272 27.96 3.43 -8.27
CA THR A 272 26.50 3.38 -8.20
C THR A 272 25.89 4.33 -9.25
N GLU A 273 25.03 3.78 -10.10
CA GLU A 273 24.25 4.49 -11.11
C GLU A 273 22.78 4.58 -10.66
N VAL A 274 22.23 5.80 -10.69
CA VAL A 274 20.83 6.10 -10.35
C VAL A 274 20.27 6.97 -11.47
N LEU A 275 19.04 6.69 -11.90
CA LEU A 275 18.40 7.48 -12.95
C LEU A 275 18.29 8.97 -12.54
N PRO A 276 18.44 9.91 -13.49
CA PRO A 276 18.47 11.34 -13.17
C PRO A 276 17.17 11.89 -12.55
N ASP A 277 16.04 11.25 -12.85
CA ASP A 277 14.68 11.69 -12.51
C ASP A 277 14.06 10.89 -11.36
N THR A 278 14.85 10.03 -10.69
CA THR A 278 14.39 9.22 -9.55
C THR A 278 15.14 9.55 -8.27
N LEU A 279 14.49 9.26 -7.14
CA LEU A 279 15.14 9.21 -5.82
C LEU A 279 15.69 7.81 -5.57
N HIS A 280 16.88 7.72 -4.96
CA HIS A 280 17.41 6.49 -4.38
C HIS A 280 18.01 6.78 -3.01
N ALA A 281 17.68 5.99 -2.00
CA ALA A 281 18.15 6.20 -0.63
C ALA A 281 18.66 4.93 0.02
N THR A 282 19.78 5.05 0.73
CA THR A 282 20.41 3.94 1.44
C THR A 282 20.91 4.36 2.82
N LEU A 283 20.85 3.43 3.78
CA LEU A 283 21.67 3.49 4.98
C LEU A 283 23.00 2.82 4.65
N PHE A 284 24.10 3.54 4.81
CA PHE A 284 25.44 3.09 4.46
C PHE A 284 26.33 3.03 5.70
N PHE A 285 26.89 1.85 5.96
CA PHE A 285 27.75 1.54 7.09
C PHE A 285 29.16 1.21 6.59
N PHE A 286 30.13 2.02 7.02
CA PHE A 286 31.54 1.79 6.81
C PHE A 286 32.13 1.12 8.05
N ASP A 287 32.84 0.00 7.87
CA ASP A 287 33.30 -0.86 8.95
C ASP A 287 34.77 -1.29 8.75
N ALA A 288 35.69 -0.61 9.43
CA ALA A 288 37.12 -0.89 9.28
C ALA A 288 37.53 -2.26 9.87
N SER A 289 36.74 -2.84 10.79
CA SER A 289 37.07 -4.15 11.35
C SER A 289 36.95 -5.29 10.33
N ARG A 290 36.23 -5.06 9.21
CA ARG A 290 36.07 -6.01 8.09
C ARG A 290 36.99 -5.70 6.90
N GLY A 291 38.02 -4.90 7.15
CA GLY A 291 39.02 -4.51 6.15
C GLY A 291 39.16 -2.99 6.09
N PHE A 292 40.40 -2.53 6.03
CA PHE A 292 40.75 -1.13 5.90
C PHE A 292 42.01 -0.96 5.04
N VAL A 293 41.95 -0.07 4.06
CA VAL A 293 43.13 0.42 3.32
C VAL A 293 43.30 1.90 3.54
N LYS A 294 44.54 2.34 3.71
CA LYS A 294 44.85 3.76 3.90
C LYS A 294 44.57 4.56 2.63
N ASN A 295 44.96 4.02 1.49
CA ASN A 295 44.81 4.66 0.18
C ASN A 295 43.64 4.01 -0.58
N ALA A 296 42.54 4.76 -0.71
CA ALA A 296 41.38 4.38 -1.52
C ALA A 296 41.20 5.41 -2.65
N PRO A 297 41.83 5.19 -3.81
CA PRO A 297 41.83 6.19 -4.87
C PRO A 297 40.47 6.32 -5.55
N VAL A 298 40.26 7.49 -6.12
CA VAL A 298 39.20 7.79 -7.10
C VAL A 298 39.83 7.74 -8.49
N LEU A 299 39.14 7.22 -9.49
CA LEU A 299 39.63 7.20 -10.86
C LEU A 299 39.07 8.39 -11.63
N GLY A 300 39.90 9.01 -12.46
CA GLY A 300 39.54 10.21 -13.21
C GLY A 300 40.23 10.29 -14.58
N PRO A 301 40.09 11.42 -15.29
CA PRO A 301 40.77 11.67 -16.56
C PRO A 301 42.29 11.51 -16.46
N LYS A 302 42.96 11.14 -17.55
CA LYS A 302 44.42 10.93 -17.54
C LYS A 302 45.21 12.22 -17.37
N ASP A 303 44.69 13.30 -17.96
CA ASP A 303 45.43 14.54 -18.19
C ASP A 303 44.96 15.72 -17.32
N LEU A 304 44.02 15.48 -16.38
CA LEU A 304 43.55 16.53 -15.49
C LEU A 304 44.39 16.53 -14.22
N ASP A 305 44.93 17.69 -13.81
CA ASP A 305 45.80 17.76 -12.63
C ASP A 305 45.02 17.60 -11.31
N SER A 306 43.86 18.24 -11.22
CA SER A 306 42.99 18.15 -10.04
C SER A 306 41.55 18.54 -10.37
N SER A 307 40.62 18.12 -9.51
CA SER A 307 39.22 18.51 -9.57
C SER A 307 38.71 18.80 -8.17
N THR A 308 37.96 19.90 -8.00
CA THR A 308 37.38 20.28 -6.71
C THR A 308 35.87 20.32 -6.80
N GLN A 309 35.21 19.70 -5.83
CA GLN A 309 33.75 19.68 -5.74
C GLN A 309 33.28 20.31 -4.44
N LEU A 310 32.34 21.25 -4.56
CA LEU A 310 31.67 21.88 -3.43
C LEU A 310 30.61 20.92 -2.86
N ARG A 311 30.48 20.90 -1.53
CA ARG A 311 29.56 20.01 -0.80
C ARG A 311 28.25 20.68 -0.38
N ASP A 312 27.86 21.74 -1.06
CA ASP A 312 26.65 22.51 -0.74
C ASP A 312 25.39 21.64 -0.89
N PRO A 313 24.58 21.46 0.18
CA PRO A 313 23.32 20.74 0.10
C PRO A 313 22.19 21.52 -0.59
N GLY A 314 22.40 22.78 -0.99
CA GLY A 314 21.38 23.61 -1.64
C GLY A 314 20.22 23.97 -0.72
N GLY A 315 20.48 24.12 0.59
CA GLY A 315 19.47 24.42 1.61
C GLY A 315 18.61 23.23 2.05
N ILE A 316 18.85 22.03 1.52
CA ILE A 316 18.11 20.82 1.91
C ILE A 316 18.54 20.36 3.31
N THR A 317 17.58 20.22 4.23
CA THR A 317 17.82 19.79 5.61
C THR A 317 17.74 18.27 5.76
N PRO A 318 18.34 17.67 6.81
CA PRO A 318 18.16 16.26 7.13
C PRO A 318 16.69 15.84 7.28
N ALA A 319 15.86 16.68 7.90
CA ALA A 319 14.42 16.41 8.07
C ALA A 319 13.68 16.40 6.73
N ALA A 320 14.00 17.33 5.82
CA ALA A 320 13.42 17.35 4.47
C ALA A 320 13.82 16.10 3.67
N LEU A 321 15.08 15.68 3.74
CA LEU A 321 15.54 14.41 3.14
C LEU A 321 14.79 13.21 3.69
N ALA A 322 14.73 13.08 5.01
CA ALA A 322 14.04 11.97 5.66
C ALA A 322 12.56 11.91 5.25
N THR A 323 11.90 13.06 5.16
CA THR A 323 10.50 13.18 4.72
C THR A 323 10.32 12.73 3.26
N MET A 324 11.22 13.13 2.35
CA MET A 324 11.17 12.69 0.94
C MET A 324 11.44 11.19 0.81
N VAL A 325 12.41 10.65 1.55
CA VAL A 325 12.72 9.21 1.57
C VAL A 325 11.50 8.42 2.07
N ASP A 326 10.88 8.87 3.16
CA ASP A 326 9.71 8.21 3.72
C ASP A 326 8.48 8.28 2.78
N ALA A 327 8.29 9.41 2.09
CA ALA A 327 7.24 9.56 1.10
C ALA A 327 7.42 8.60 -0.09
N VAL A 328 8.64 8.50 -0.65
CA VAL A 328 8.93 7.56 -1.75
C VAL A 328 8.78 6.12 -1.28
N ARG A 329 9.33 5.78 -0.10
CA ARG A 329 9.20 4.45 0.50
C ARG A 329 7.74 4.05 0.67
N SER A 330 6.92 4.95 1.22
CA SER A 330 5.47 4.73 1.43
C SER A 330 4.73 4.54 0.10
N TRP A 331 5.06 5.35 -0.91
CA TRP A 331 4.48 5.20 -2.24
C TRP A 331 4.85 3.86 -2.88
N GLU A 332 6.12 3.45 -2.82
CA GLU A 332 6.59 2.17 -3.36
C GLU A 332 5.90 0.98 -2.68
N MET A 333 5.73 1.02 -1.35
CA MET A 333 4.99 0.01 -0.60
C MET A 333 3.52 -0.09 -1.06
N LEU A 334 2.85 1.05 -1.29
CA LEU A 334 1.48 1.07 -1.78
C LEU A 334 1.35 0.52 -3.21
N ILE A 335 2.28 0.87 -4.10
CA ILE A 335 2.30 0.31 -5.46
C ILE A 335 2.51 -1.19 -5.42
N GLU A 336 3.51 -1.67 -4.66
CA GLU A 336 3.80 -3.09 -4.55
C GLU A 336 2.63 -3.87 -3.96
N GLN A 337 2.02 -3.39 -2.87
CA GLN A 337 0.81 -3.99 -2.30
C GLN A 337 -0.32 -4.05 -3.33
N GLY A 338 -0.54 -2.96 -4.07
CA GLY A 338 -1.55 -2.92 -5.13
C GLY A 338 -1.29 -3.94 -6.23
N GLU A 339 -0.03 -4.11 -6.64
CA GLU A 339 0.38 -5.11 -7.63
C GLU A 339 0.24 -6.55 -7.13
N GLN A 340 0.58 -6.82 -5.87
CA GLN A 340 0.37 -8.14 -5.24
C GLN A 340 -1.12 -8.51 -5.22
N HIS A 341 -1.99 -7.57 -4.82
CA HIS A 341 -3.45 -7.76 -4.87
C HIS A 341 -3.95 -7.95 -6.31
N ALA A 342 -3.44 -7.16 -7.26
CA ALA A 342 -3.80 -7.30 -8.67
C ALA A 342 -3.43 -8.67 -9.25
N LYS A 343 -2.27 -9.23 -8.89
CA LYS A 343 -1.83 -10.58 -9.30
C LYS A 343 -2.81 -11.68 -8.86
N ARG A 344 -3.54 -11.47 -7.75
CA ARG A 344 -4.56 -12.38 -7.21
C ARG A 344 -5.99 -12.01 -7.60
N ALA A 345 -6.16 -11.03 -8.49
CA ALA A 345 -7.46 -10.47 -8.86
C ALA A 345 -8.29 -9.87 -7.70
N GLU A 346 -7.61 -9.41 -6.65
CA GLU A 346 -8.22 -8.70 -5.51
C GLU A 346 -8.37 -7.21 -5.83
N TRP A 347 -9.15 -6.90 -6.87
CA TRP A 347 -9.20 -5.57 -7.51
C TRP A 347 -9.60 -4.43 -6.57
N GLU A 348 -10.45 -4.69 -5.58
CA GLU A 348 -10.85 -3.68 -4.59
C GLU A 348 -9.67 -3.24 -3.71
N HIS A 349 -8.84 -4.20 -3.29
CA HIS A 349 -7.63 -3.92 -2.53
C HIS A 349 -6.56 -3.24 -3.40
N ALA A 350 -6.42 -3.67 -4.66
CA ALA A 350 -5.53 -3.03 -5.61
C ALA A 350 -5.92 -1.55 -5.84
N LEU A 351 -7.20 -1.29 -6.11
CA LEU A 351 -7.74 0.07 -6.26
C LEU A 351 -7.46 0.90 -5.01
N ARG A 352 -7.73 0.35 -3.83
CA ARG A 352 -7.48 1.01 -2.54
C ARG A 352 -6.04 1.50 -2.41
N SER A 353 -5.08 0.63 -2.73
CA SER A 353 -3.65 0.93 -2.63
C SER A 353 -3.19 1.94 -3.68
N PHE A 354 -3.59 1.78 -4.95
CA PHE A 354 -3.24 2.73 -6.02
C PHE A 354 -3.89 4.11 -5.81
N SER A 355 -5.12 4.16 -5.31
CA SER A 355 -5.80 5.41 -4.93
C SER A 355 -5.17 6.07 -3.69
N HIS A 356 -4.51 5.32 -2.82
CA HIS A 356 -3.69 5.93 -1.77
C HIS A 356 -2.38 6.46 -2.37
N ALA A 357 -1.70 5.68 -3.20
CA ALA A 357 -0.46 6.10 -3.84
C ALA A 357 -0.63 7.40 -4.66
N ILE A 358 -1.74 7.55 -5.39
CA ILE A 358 -2.02 8.79 -6.13
C ILE A 358 -2.26 10.00 -5.20
N SER A 359 -2.82 9.79 -4.00
CA SER A 359 -3.03 10.87 -3.03
C SER A 359 -1.71 11.45 -2.51
N LEU A 360 -0.66 10.61 -2.43
CA LEU A 360 0.70 11.05 -2.08
C LEU A 360 1.36 11.88 -3.20
N CYS A 361 0.86 11.84 -4.43
CA CYS A 361 1.33 12.65 -5.54
C CYS A 361 0.67 14.05 -5.62
N GLY A 362 -0.24 14.38 -4.69
CA GLY A 362 -0.90 15.68 -4.63
C GLY A 362 0.02 16.82 -4.15
N PRO A 363 -0.45 18.08 -4.19
CA PRO A 363 0.36 19.26 -3.79
C PRO A 363 0.84 19.22 -2.34
N ALA A 364 0.08 18.56 -1.45
CA ALA A 364 0.45 18.36 -0.04
C ALA A 364 1.43 17.18 0.17
N GLY A 365 1.73 16.41 -0.88
CA GLY A 365 2.64 15.27 -0.83
C GLY A 365 4.11 15.69 -0.87
N ASN A 366 4.97 14.92 -0.19
CA ASN A 366 6.41 15.18 -0.13
C ASN A 366 7.22 14.36 -1.16
N LEU A 367 6.57 13.85 -2.21
CA LEU A 367 7.23 13.08 -3.26
C LEU A 367 8.09 14.00 -4.15
N PRO A 368 9.41 13.78 -4.26
CA PRO A 368 10.23 14.51 -5.21
C PRO A 368 9.86 14.08 -6.63
N ASN A 369 9.86 15.01 -7.59
CA ASN A 369 9.43 14.74 -8.98
C ASN A 369 8.07 13.98 -9.04
N SER A 370 7.06 14.51 -8.35
CA SER A 370 5.75 13.86 -8.16
C SER A 370 5.05 13.45 -9.47
N ALA A 371 5.36 14.09 -10.60
CA ALA A 371 4.84 13.75 -11.92
C ALA A 371 5.16 12.29 -12.32
N SER A 372 6.42 11.84 -12.20
CA SER A 372 6.81 10.47 -12.59
C SER A 372 6.04 9.41 -11.80
N TYR A 373 5.94 9.59 -10.48
CA TYR A 373 5.16 8.72 -9.60
C TYR A 373 3.66 8.76 -9.93
N LYS A 374 3.14 9.94 -10.27
CA LYS A 374 1.74 10.12 -10.68
C LYS A 374 1.43 9.34 -11.96
N HIS A 375 2.30 9.37 -12.98
CA HIS A 375 2.08 8.62 -14.23
C HIS A 375 1.96 7.11 -13.99
N ILE A 376 2.81 6.55 -13.11
CA ILE A 376 2.75 5.12 -12.75
C ILE A 376 1.42 4.80 -12.05
N ALA A 377 1.06 5.57 -11.03
CA ALA A 377 -0.18 5.36 -10.27
C ALA A 377 -1.43 5.49 -11.16
N LEU A 378 -1.46 6.48 -12.07
CA LEU A 378 -2.55 6.64 -13.05
C LEU A 378 -2.63 5.45 -14.01
N GLY A 379 -1.50 4.94 -14.49
CA GLY A 379 -1.46 3.73 -15.32
C GLY A 379 -2.08 2.51 -14.61
N LYS A 380 -1.73 2.31 -13.34
CA LYS A 380 -2.30 1.23 -12.49
C LYS A 380 -3.79 1.43 -12.20
N LEU A 381 -4.24 2.67 -11.99
CA LEU A 381 -5.66 2.99 -11.85
C LEU A 381 -6.44 2.73 -13.14
N GLY A 382 -5.87 3.07 -14.29
CA GLY A 382 -6.43 2.75 -15.60
C GLY A 382 -6.61 1.25 -15.81
N TYR A 383 -5.56 0.47 -15.53
CA TYR A 383 -5.61 -0.99 -15.55
C TYR A 383 -6.71 -1.54 -14.63
N THR A 384 -6.80 -1.03 -13.40
CA THR A 384 -7.75 -1.51 -12.39
C THR A 384 -9.19 -1.17 -12.79
N ASN A 385 -9.46 0.04 -13.30
CA ASN A 385 -10.81 0.42 -13.76
C ASN A 385 -11.26 -0.40 -14.97
N ARG A 386 -10.33 -0.77 -15.87
CA ARG A 386 -10.61 -1.72 -16.94
C ARG A 386 -11.07 -3.08 -16.39
N ARG A 387 -10.43 -3.60 -15.33
CA ARG A 387 -10.85 -4.86 -14.66
C ARG A 387 -12.19 -4.77 -13.94
N PHE A 388 -12.70 -3.56 -13.71
CA PHE A 388 -14.05 -3.29 -13.22
C PHE A 388 -15.07 -3.04 -14.34
N GLY A 389 -14.68 -3.16 -15.62
CA GLY A 389 -15.55 -2.83 -16.75
C GLY A 389 -15.82 -1.33 -16.95
N ARG A 390 -15.11 -0.45 -16.22
CA ARG A 390 -15.31 1.00 -16.24
C ARG A 390 -14.41 1.64 -17.29
N TYR A 391 -14.71 1.39 -18.56
CA TYR A 391 -13.81 1.71 -19.66
C TYR A 391 -13.58 3.20 -19.87
N ASP A 392 -14.60 4.05 -19.71
CA ASP A 392 -14.43 5.49 -19.86
C ASP A 392 -13.46 6.05 -18.81
N LYS A 393 -13.65 5.68 -17.54
CA LYS A 393 -12.75 6.05 -16.43
C LYS A 393 -11.35 5.47 -16.61
N ALA A 394 -11.23 4.26 -17.17
CA ALA A 394 -9.95 3.68 -17.53
C ALA A 394 -9.23 4.49 -18.63
N GLU A 395 -9.95 4.86 -19.70
CA GLU A 395 -9.43 5.69 -20.79
C GLU A 395 -8.97 7.06 -20.28
N GLU A 396 -9.73 7.71 -19.40
CA GLU A 396 -9.36 8.97 -18.75
C GLU A 396 -8.03 8.85 -17.99
N TYR A 397 -7.93 7.88 -17.08
CA TYR A 397 -6.70 7.66 -16.31
C TYR A 397 -5.49 7.36 -17.20
N LEU A 398 -5.66 6.50 -18.21
CA LEU A 398 -4.57 6.14 -19.12
C LEU A 398 -4.15 7.33 -19.99
N LYS A 399 -5.09 8.18 -20.46
CA LYS A 399 -4.76 9.43 -21.17
C LYS A 399 -3.98 10.38 -20.27
N CYS A 400 -4.41 10.56 -19.02
CA CYS A 400 -3.68 11.36 -18.04
C CYS A 400 -2.29 10.80 -17.76
N ALA A 401 -2.13 9.46 -17.69
CA ALA A 401 -0.84 8.81 -17.51
C ALA A 401 0.11 9.06 -18.69
N LEU A 402 -0.40 9.15 -19.92
CA LEU A 402 0.38 9.43 -21.13
C LEU A 402 0.77 10.90 -21.32
N ASN A 403 0.04 11.84 -20.71
CA ASN A 403 0.25 13.25 -20.94
C ASN A 403 1.64 13.69 -20.43
N GLY A 404 2.51 14.18 -21.34
CA GLY A 404 3.88 14.56 -21.01
C GLY A 404 4.86 13.40 -20.83
N LEU A 405 4.41 12.15 -20.99
CA LEU A 405 5.28 10.98 -20.91
C LEU A 405 6.00 10.76 -22.25
N GLY A 406 7.34 10.75 -22.21
CA GLY A 406 8.17 10.41 -23.37
C GLY A 406 8.17 8.91 -23.68
N SER A 407 8.98 8.50 -24.66
CA SER A 407 9.14 7.10 -25.09
C SER A 407 9.84 6.23 -24.03
N THR A 408 9.12 5.88 -22.97
CA THR A 408 9.59 5.09 -21.82
C THR A 408 8.95 3.69 -21.79
N PRO A 409 9.47 2.73 -21.01
CA PRO A 409 8.77 1.45 -20.81
C PRO A 409 7.33 1.62 -20.31
N LEU A 410 7.09 2.57 -19.39
CA LEU A 410 5.74 2.89 -18.93
C LEU A 410 4.83 3.37 -20.07
N HIS A 411 5.35 4.14 -21.03
CA HIS A 411 4.59 4.57 -22.21
C HIS A 411 4.10 3.36 -23.01
N VAL A 412 4.98 2.38 -23.22
CA VAL A 412 4.66 1.13 -23.92
C VAL A 412 3.56 0.35 -23.20
N ASP A 413 3.64 0.23 -21.88
CA ASP A 413 2.65 -0.51 -21.09
C ASP A 413 1.29 0.18 -21.08
N VAL A 414 1.25 1.49 -20.85
CA VAL A 414 0.01 2.27 -20.84
C VAL A 414 -0.67 2.26 -22.21
N ARG A 415 0.09 2.31 -23.31
CA ARG A 415 -0.43 2.11 -24.68
C ARG A 415 -1.05 0.74 -24.86
N GLY A 416 -0.37 -0.30 -24.38
CA GLY A 416 -0.89 -1.67 -24.41
C GLY A 416 -2.18 -1.84 -23.62
N GLU A 417 -2.32 -1.20 -22.47
CA GLU A 417 -3.56 -1.18 -21.71
C GLU A 417 -4.68 -0.42 -22.44
N MET A 418 -4.37 0.74 -23.02
CA MET A 418 -5.32 1.53 -23.80
C MET A 418 -5.89 0.73 -24.97
N GLY A 419 -5.03 -0.01 -25.69
CA GLY A 419 -5.47 -0.89 -26.77
C GLY A 419 -6.46 -1.97 -26.29
N VAL A 420 -6.28 -2.51 -25.08
CA VAL A 420 -7.22 -3.50 -24.50
C VAL A 420 -8.54 -2.83 -24.14
N VAL A 421 -8.52 -1.62 -23.56
CA VAL A 421 -9.73 -0.82 -23.27
C VAL A 421 -10.54 -0.60 -24.56
N TYR A 422 -9.90 -0.09 -25.61
CA TYR A 422 -10.57 0.13 -26.90
C TYR A 422 -11.13 -1.14 -27.52
N ARG A 423 -10.45 -2.28 -27.37
CA ARG A 423 -10.96 -3.56 -27.86
C ARG A 423 -12.24 -3.96 -27.12
N HIS A 424 -12.31 -3.80 -25.80
CA HIS A 424 -13.52 -4.10 -25.03
C HIS A 424 -14.67 -3.14 -25.33
N MET A 425 -14.37 -1.87 -25.65
CA MET A 425 -15.34 -0.91 -26.17
C MET A 425 -15.74 -1.16 -27.65
N ASN A 426 -15.27 -2.26 -28.25
CA ASN A 426 -15.50 -2.61 -29.66
C ASN A 426 -14.96 -1.57 -30.67
N ARG A 427 -14.02 -0.71 -30.26
CA ARG A 427 -13.29 0.26 -31.10
C ARG A 427 -12.07 -0.41 -31.73
N LEU A 428 -12.30 -1.45 -32.53
CA LEU A 428 -11.24 -2.35 -33.03
C LEU A 428 -10.15 -1.63 -33.85
N GLY A 429 -10.52 -0.60 -34.62
CA GLY A 429 -9.56 0.20 -35.38
C GLY A 429 -8.62 1.01 -34.49
N ASP A 430 -9.12 1.57 -33.39
CA ASP A 430 -8.32 2.31 -32.43
C ASP A 430 -7.39 1.37 -31.67
N ALA A 431 -7.94 0.23 -31.20
CA ALA A 431 -7.18 -0.82 -30.54
C ALA A 431 -6.01 -1.32 -31.41
N LYS A 432 -6.25 -1.54 -32.71
CA LYS A 432 -5.21 -1.93 -33.66
C LYS A 432 -4.06 -0.92 -33.70
N ARG A 433 -4.37 0.37 -33.82
CA ARG A 433 -3.35 1.44 -33.87
C ARG A 433 -2.54 1.53 -32.57
N GLU A 434 -3.18 1.38 -31.42
CA GLU A 434 -2.48 1.37 -30.13
C GLU A 434 -1.54 0.16 -30.01
N PHE A 435 -1.96 -1.04 -30.40
CA PHE A 435 -1.09 -2.22 -30.36
C PHE A 435 0.07 -2.15 -31.37
N GLU A 436 -0.17 -1.66 -32.59
CA GLU A 436 0.90 -1.44 -33.58
C GLU A 436 1.93 -0.42 -33.07
N THR A 437 1.46 0.64 -32.42
CA THR A 437 2.34 1.66 -31.80
C THR A 437 3.12 1.07 -30.63
N GLN A 438 2.45 0.32 -29.75
CA GLN A 438 3.10 -0.41 -28.65
C GLN A 438 4.22 -1.31 -29.19
N TYR A 439 3.95 -2.08 -30.26
CA TYR A 439 4.95 -2.99 -30.84
C TYR A 439 6.17 -2.24 -31.38
N LYS A 440 5.95 -1.14 -32.12
CA LYS A 440 7.04 -0.31 -32.67
C LYS A 440 7.91 0.29 -31.57
N LEU A 441 7.29 0.84 -30.53
CA LEU A 441 8.00 1.42 -29.38
C LEU A 441 8.75 0.34 -28.58
N ALA A 442 8.10 -0.78 -28.29
CA ALA A 442 8.71 -1.92 -27.59
C ALA A 442 9.94 -2.44 -28.34
N ARG A 443 9.86 -2.54 -29.67
CA ARG A 443 11.00 -2.93 -30.51
C ARG A 443 12.14 -1.91 -30.44
N GLY A 444 11.83 -0.61 -30.46
CA GLY A 444 12.84 0.45 -30.33
C GLY A 444 13.55 0.45 -28.96
N LEU A 445 12.86 0.00 -27.92
CA LEU A 445 13.38 -0.09 -26.54
C LEU A 445 13.89 -1.51 -26.17
N ASN A 446 13.85 -2.47 -27.10
CA ASN A 446 14.19 -3.87 -26.87
C ASN A 446 13.39 -4.54 -25.73
N LEU A 447 12.10 -4.24 -25.61
CA LEU A 447 11.20 -4.78 -24.58
C LEU A 447 10.45 -6.02 -25.11
N GLU A 448 11.04 -7.21 -24.95
CA GLU A 448 10.47 -8.47 -25.45
C GLU A 448 9.09 -8.79 -24.88
N HIS A 449 8.87 -8.52 -23.59
CA HIS A 449 7.58 -8.75 -22.93
C HIS A 449 6.44 -7.96 -23.59
N ALA A 450 6.67 -6.68 -23.87
CA ALA A 450 5.68 -5.81 -24.48
C ALA A 450 5.42 -6.16 -25.95
N MET A 451 6.46 -6.61 -26.67
CA MET A 451 6.31 -7.18 -28.02
C MET A 451 5.41 -8.43 -28.01
N CYS A 452 5.67 -9.38 -27.09
CA CYS A 452 4.88 -10.59 -26.91
C CYS A 452 3.40 -10.28 -26.65
N ARG A 453 3.13 -9.34 -25.72
CA ARG A 453 1.78 -8.87 -25.40
C ARG A 453 1.09 -8.25 -26.61
N SER A 454 1.76 -7.34 -27.33
CA SER A 454 1.19 -6.64 -28.48
C SER A 454 0.82 -7.60 -29.62
N ILE A 455 1.74 -8.50 -30.02
CA ILE A 455 1.49 -9.45 -31.13
C ILE A 455 0.24 -10.30 -30.86
N GLY A 456 0.07 -10.81 -29.64
CA GLY A 456 -1.10 -11.62 -29.32
C GLY A 456 -2.40 -10.85 -29.23
N ASN A 457 -2.36 -9.55 -28.99
CA ASN A 457 -3.54 -8.69 -29.06
C ASN A 457 -3.87 -8.34 -30.52
N LEU A 458 -2.86 -8.07 -31.37
CA LEU A 458 -3.04 -7.93 -32.82
C LEU A 458 -3.64 -9.19 -33.44
N GLY A 459 -3.22 -10.38 -32.99
CA GLY A 459 -3.83 -11.66 -33.40
C GLY A 459 -5.33 -11.71 -33.15
N MET A 460 -5.79 -11.26 -31.98
CA MET A 460 -7.23 -11.19 -31.68
C MET A 460 -7.96 -10.13 -32.47
N ILE A 461 -7.36 -8.96 -32.65
CA ILE A 461 -7.96 -7.91 -33.48
C ILE A 461 -8.17 -8.42 -34.92
N ASN A 462 -7.17 -9.09 -35.48
CA ASN A 462 -7.26 -9.67 -36.82
C ASN A 462 -8.34 -10.77 -36.91
N TYR A 463 -8.44 -11.64 -35.88
CA TYR A 463 -9.52 -12.62 -35.76
C TYR A 463 -10.91 -11.97 -35.73
N GLN A 464 -11.07 -10.86 -34.99
CA GLN A 464 -12.34 -10.15 -34.83
C GLN A 464 -12.75 -9.33 -36.06
N LEU A 465 -11.79 -8.82 -36.83
CA LEU A 465 -12.05 -7.95 -37.98
C LEU A 465 -12.49 -8.71 -39.24
N SER A 466 -11.89 -9.87 -39.55
CA SER A 466 -12.27 -10.65 -40.75
C SER A 466 -11.85 -12.11 -40.67
N LYS A 467 -12.67 -12.99 -41.24
CA LYS A 467 -12.34 -14.41 -41.44
C LYS A 467 -11.11 -14.61 -42.33
N ASP A 468 -10.87 -13.72 -43.29
CA ASP A 468 -9.72 -13.82 -44.21
C ASP A 468 -8.38 -13.60 -43.50
N MET A 469 -8.42 -12.95 -42.33
CA MET A 469 -7.24 -12.71 -41.50
C MET A 469 -6.97 -13.84 -40.49
N LEU A 470 -7.75 -14.92 -40.52
CA LEU A 470 -7.61 -16.06 -39.62
C LEU A 470 -6.22 -16.73 -39.69
N PRO A 471 -5.59 -16.93 -40.87
CA PRO A 471 -4.22 -17.47 -40.93
C PRO A 471 -3.19 -16.55 -40.25
N LEU A 472 -3.33 -15.23 -40.43
CA LEU A 472 -2.45 -14.24 -39.80
C LEU A 472 -2.62 -14.25 -38.28
N ALA A 473 -3.86 -14.28 -37.79
CA ALA A 473 -4.17 -14.39 -36.38
C ALA A 473 -3.55 -15.64 -35.74
N ILE A 474 -3.66 -16.80 -36.40
CA ILE A 474 -3.02 -18.05 -35.95
C ILE A 474 -1.50 -17.90 -35.87
N GLY A 475 -0.87 -17.31 -36.90
CA GLY A 475 0.57 -17.07 -36.93
C GLY A 475 1.04 -16.21 -35.75
N GLN A 476 0.35 -15.09 -35.51
CA GLN A 476 0.65 -14.16 -34.42
C GLN A 476 0.46 -14.81 -33.03
N LEU A 477 -0.60 -15.60 -32.84
CA LEU A 477 -0.84 -16.30 -31.58
C LEU A 477 0.21 -17.39 -31.31
N LYS A 478 0.65 -18.12 -32.35
CA LYS A 478 1.77 -19.07 -32.24
C LYS A 478 3.08 -18.37 -31.89
N GLU A 479 3.35 -17.23 -32.51
CA GLU A 479 4.53 -16.41 -32.20
C GLU A 479 4.51 -15.92 -30.75
N ARG A 480 3.38 -15.42 -30.25
CA ARG A 480 3.20 -15.06 -28.84
C ARG A 480 3.56 -16.22 -27.91
N ILE A 481 3.04 -17.43 -28.16
CA ILE A 481 3.31 -18.61 -27.33
C ILE A 481 4.80 -18.93 -27.33
N ARG A 482 5.46 -18.86 -28.49
CA ARG A 482 6.91 -19.09 -28.62
C ARG A 482 7.71 -18.06 -27.81
N LEU A 483 7.39 -16.77 -27.94
CA LEU A 483 8.06 -15.70 -27.21
C LEU A 483 7.86 -15.83 -25.71
N ALA A 484 6.62 -16.10 -25.26
CA ALA A 484 6.31 -16.31 -23.85
C ALA A 484 7.16 -17.45 -23.25
N ARG A 485 7.27 -18.58 -23.93
CA ARG A 485 8.13 -19.70 -23.49
C ARG A 485 9.61 -19.35 -23.48
N SER A 486 10.07 -18.55 -24.44
CA SER A 486 11.45 -18.06 -24.48
C SER A 486 11.78 -17.19 -23.28
N ILE A 487 10.89 -16.25 -22.94
CA ILE A 487 11.02 -15.36 -21.77
C ILE A 487 11.03 -16.18 -20.47
N GLN A 488 10.15 -17.19 -20.36
CA GLN A 488 10.14 -18.10 -19.21
C GLN A 488 11.47 -18.85 -19.02
N ALA A 489 12.18 -19.15 -20.10
CA ALA A 489 13.45 -19.86 -20.08
C ALA A 489 14.65 -18.95 -19.78
N SER A 490 14.56 -17.65 -20.09
CA SER A 490 15.68 -16.71 -19.98
C SER A 490 15.73 -15.91 -18.68
N MET A 491 14.64 -15.85 -17.89
CA MET A 491 14.53 -14.89 -16.77
C MET A 491 14.29 -15.52 -15.39
N GLY A 492 14.55 -14.72 -14.34
CA GLY A 492 14.24 -15.05 -12.94
C GLY A 492 12.73 -15.09 -12.63
N SER A 493 12.38 -15.37 -11.37
CA SER A 493 11.01 -15.75 -10.95
C SER A 493 9.89 -14.73 -11.22
N GLY A 494 10.16 -13.42 -11.23
CA GLY A 494 9.14 -12.37 -11.35
C GLY A 494 8.51 -12.24 -12.74
N GLU A 495 9.35 -12.05 -13.77
CA GLU A 495 8.91 -11.96 -15.18
C GLU A 495 8.41 -13.30 -15.73
N LYS A 496 8.81 -14.40 -15.09
CA LYS A 496 8.34 -15.75 -15.40
C LYS A 496 6.83 -15.91 -15.24
N ASN A 497 6.24 -15.32 -14.19
CA ASN A 497 4.79 -15.46 -13.93
C ASN A 497 3.94 -14.73 -14.99
N GLU A 498 4.34 -13.54 -15.43
CA GLU A 498 3.63 -12.82 -16.50
C GLU A 498 3.75 -13.54 -17.84
N ALA A 499 4.93 -14.09 -18.14
CA ALA A 499 5.15 -14.88 -19.34
C ALA A 499 4.29 -16.17 -19.35
N ILE A 500 4.08 -16.82 -18.20
CA ILE A 500 3.13 -17.94 -18.05
C ILE A 500 1.71 -17.48 -18.39
N VAL A 501 1.26 -16.34 -17.85
CA VAL A 501 -0.07 -15.77 -18.17
C VAL A 501 -0.19 -15.47 -19.67
N TRP A 502 0.85 -14.96 -20.32
CA TRP A 502 0.81 -14.71 -21.77
C TRP A 502 0.75 -15.97 -22.61
N GLU A 503 1.41 -17.04 -22.20
CA GLU A 503 1.28 -18.36 -22.82
C GLU A 503 -0.16 -18.87 -22.69
N ILE A 504 -0.72 -18.85 -21.48
CA ILE A 504 -2.09 -19.31 -21.20
C ILE A 504 -3.09 -18.59 -22.10
N ILE A 505 -3.03 -17.25 -22.14
CA ILE A 505 -3.91 -16.43 -22.97
C ILE A 505 -3.69 -16.73 -24.46
N GLY A 506 -2.44 -16.94 -24.89
CA GLY A 506 -2.10 -17.30 -26.26
C GLY A 506 -2.72 -18.64 -26.68
N LEU A 507 -2.59 -19.68 -25.86
CA LEU A 507 -3.17 -21.01 -26.07
C LEU A 507 -4.70 -20.94 -26.12
N SER A 508 -5.30 -20.27 -25.14
CA SER A 508 -6.75 -20.03 -25.06
C SER A 508 -7.30 -19.39 -26.33
N ARG A 509 -6.68 -18.32 -26.80
CA ARG A 509 -7.07 -17.60 -28.01
C ARG A 509 -6.81 -18.41 -29.29
N LEU A 510 -5.71 -19.18 -29.33
CA LEU A 510 -5.42 -20.05 -30.48
C LEU A 510 -6.49 -21.15 -30.64
N SER A 511 -7.03 -21.66 -29.53
CA SER A 511 -8.13 -22.63 -29.57
C SER A 511 -9.40 -22.08 -30.23
N LEU A 512 -9.67 -20.78 -30.10
CA LEU A 512 -10.78 -20.10 -30.80
C LEU A 512 -10.56 -20.13 -32.31
N CYS A 513 -9.33 -19.81 -32.76
CA CYS A 513 -9.00 -19.83 -34.17
C CYS A 513 -9.12 -21.24 -34.75
N TYR A 514 -8.64 -22.27 -34.05
CA TYR A 514 -8.80 -23.66 -34.50
C TYR A 514 -10.26 -24.11 -34.54
N THR A 515 -11.06 -23.70 -33.57
CA THR A 515 -12.52 -23.94 -33.60
C THR A 515 -13.15 -23.29 -34.82
N ALA A 516 -12.77 -22.05 -35.15
CA ALA A 516 -13.25 -21.36 -36.36
C ALA A 516 -12.83 -22.04 -37.67
N CYS A 517 -11.69 -22.74 -37.69
CA CYS A 517 -11.24 -23.56 -38.81
C CYS A 517 -11.90 -24.96 -38.86
N GLY A 518 -12.72 -25.35 -37.88
CA GLY A 518 -13.24 -26.72 -37.76
C GLY A 518 -12.21 -27.76 -37.28
N LEU A 519 -11.03 -27.31 -36.83
CA LEU A 519 -9.93 -28.15 -36.34
C LEU A 519 -10.18 -28.54 -34.88
N THR A 520 -11.14 -29.43 -34.68
CA THR A 520 -11.70 -29.75 -33.35
C THR A 520 -10.68 -30.37 -32.41
N LYS A 521 -9.82 -31.28 -32.90
CA LYS A 521 -8.81 -31.96 -32.07
C LYS A 521 -7.75 -30.97 -31.58
N GLU A 522 -7.29 -30.10 -32.46
CA GLU A 522 -6.31 -29.06 -32.18
C GLU A 522 -6.86 -28.01 -31.22
N ALA A 523 -8.13 -27.63 -31.39
CA ALA A 523 -8.81 -26.72 -30.47
C ALA A 523 -8.88 -27.29 -29.04
N ILE A 524 -9.33 -28.54 -28.90
CA ILE A 524 -9.41 -29.23 -27.59
C ILE A 524 -8.02 -29.39 -26.98
N GLY A 525 -7.03 -29.84 -27.75
CA GLY A 525 -5.66 -30.04 -27.26
C GLY A 525 -5.05 -28.73 -26.75
N THR A 526 -5.13 -27.67 -27.56
CA THR A 526 -4.56 -26.36 -27.21
C THR A 526 -5.27 -25.75 -25.99
N ALA A 527 -6.60 -25.83 -25.91
CA ALA A 527 -7.35 -25.33 -24.76
C ALA A 527 -7.10 -26.15 -23.49
N SER A 528 -6.97 -27.47 -23.61
CA SER A 528 -6.59 -28.34 -22.49
C SER A 528 -5.21 -27.98 -21.94
N ASP A 529 -4.24 -27.70 -22.81
CA ASP A 529 -2.90 -27.30 -22.37
C ASP A 529 -2.94 -25.94 -21.67
N SER A 530 -3.78 -25.01 -22.14
CA SER A 530 -4.03 -23.73 -21.44
C SER A 530 -4.50 -23.94 -20.00
N VAL A 531 -5.48 -24.84 -19.77
CA VAL A 531 -5.99 -25.15 -18.42
C VAL A 531 -4.92 -25.81 -17.55
N LYS A 532 -4.13 -26.74 -18.08
CA LYS A 532 -3.03 -27.38 -17.32
C LYS A 532 -2.02 -26.37 -16.81
N VAL A 533 -1.63 -25.41 -17.65
CA VAL A 533 -0.70 -24.34 -17.27
C VAL A 533 -1.37 -23.35 -16.32
N ALA A 534 -2.66 -23.06 -16.49
CA ALA A 534 -3.38 -22.11 -15.63
C ALA A 534 -3.50 -22.56 -14.17
N VAL A 535 -3.43 -23.86 -13.86
CA VAL A 535 -3.52 -24.38 -12.48
C VAL A 535 -2.40 -23.83 -11.57
N SER A 536 -1.26 -23.42 -12.12
CA SER A 536 -0.15 -22.85 -11.34
C SER A 536 -0.21 -21.33 -11.14
N VAL A 537 -1.26 -20.66 -11.63
CA VAL A 537 -1.39 -19.20 -11.60
C VAL A 537 -2.34 -18.75 -10.49
N GLU A 538 -1.99 -17.66 -9.80
CA GLU A 538 -2.79 -17.09 -8.72
C GLU A 538 -4.03 -16.29 -9.17
N ASP A 539 -4.09 -15.77 -10.41
CA ASP A 539 -5.24 -15.00 -10.92
C ASP A 539 -6.43 -15.93 -11.28
N PRO A 540 -7.52 -15.96 -10.47
CA PRO A 540 -8.66 -16.84 -10.72
C PRO A 540 -9.43 -16.47 -11.99
N THR A 541 -9.32 -15.23 -12.47
CA THR A 541 -9.95 -14.79 -13.72
C THR A 541 -9.27 -15.44 -14.93
N VAL A 542 -7.93 -15.56 -14.89
CA VAL A 542 -7.18 -16.25 -15.95
C VAL A 542 -7.56 -17.73 -15.99
N VAL A 543 -7.66 -18.38 -14.83
CA VAL A 543 -8.11 -19.78 -14.72
C VAL A 543 -9.53 -19.95 -15.27
N ALA A 544 -10.45 -19.08 -14.88
CA ALA A 544 -11.83 -19.08 -15.37
C ALA A 544 -11.90 -18.92 -16.90
N MET A 545 -11.14 -18.00 -17.47
CA MET A 545 -11.11 -17.81 -18.93
C MET A 545 -10.50 -19.01 -19.67
N SER A 546 -9.45 -19.65 -19.12
CA SER A 546 -8.92 -20.90 -19.69
C SER A 546 -9.95 -22.03 -19.67
N ARG A 547 -10.66 -22.18 -18.55
CA ARG A 547 -11.77 -23.15 -18.43
C ARG A 547 -12.89 -22.85 -19.40
N PHE A 548 -13.23 -21.57 -19.61
CA PHE A 548 -14.19 -21.16 -20.62
C PHE A 548 -13.81 -21.69 -22.01
N PHE A 549 -12.60 -21.39 -22.48
CA PHE A 549 -12.19 -21.80 -23.83
C PHE A 549 -12.09 -23.32 -23.98
N TYR A 550 -11.67 -24.03 -22.93
CA TYR A 550 -11.66 -25.49 -22.94
C TYR A 550 -13.06 -26.10 -22.96
N GLY A 551 -13.95 -25.63 -22.08
CA GLY A 551 -15.35 -26.04 -22.06
C GLY A 551 -16.05 -25.73 -23.39
N ARG A 552 -15.75 -24.57 -24.00
CA ARG A 552 -16.27 -24.20 -25.31
C ARG A 552 -15.80 -25.15 -26.42
N ALA A 553 -14.52 -25.52 -26.46
CA ALA A 553 -14.01 -26.49 -27.44
C ALA A 553 -14.67 -27.87 -27.27
N LEU A 554 -14.88 -28.31 -26.02
CA LEU A 554 -15.59 -29.55 -25.69
C LEU A 554 -17.05 -29.51 -26.14
N LEU A 555 -17.76 -28.40 -25.86
CA LEU A 555 -19.14 -28.18 -26.25
C LEU A 555 -19.32 -28.26 -27.77
N ARG A 556 -18.43 -27.60 -28.53
CA ARG A 556 -18.44 -27.64 -30.00
C ARG A 556 -18.13 -29.03 -30.57
N SER A 557 -17.48 -29.89 -29.78
CA SER A 557 -17.27 -31.31 -30.09
C SER A 557 -18.42 -32.22 -29.61
N GLY A 558 -19.51 -31.68 -29.09
CA GLY A 558 -20.65 -32.44 -28.58
C GLY A 558 -20.48 -33.03 -27.17
N GLN A 559 -19.45 -32.63 -26.43
CA GLN A 559 -19.17 -33.14 -25.07
C GLN A 559 -19.74 -32.22 -23.99
N LEU A 560 -21.08 -32.10 -23.93
CA LEU A 560 -21.79 -31.14 -23.06
C LEU A 560 -21.46 -31.30 -21.57
N GLU A 561 -21.51 -32.52 -21.03
CA GLU A 561 -21.27 -32.76 -19.60
C GLU A 561 -19.86 -32.31 -19.15
N LYS A 562 -18.85 -32.63 -19.96
CA LYS A 562 -17.47 -32.18 -19.69
C LYS A 562 -17.32 -30.67 -19.83
N ALA A 563 -18.06 -30.05 -20.75
CA ALA A 563 -18.08 -28.59 -20.88
C ALA A 563 -18.65 -27.93 -19.62
N LEU A 564 -19.78 -28.44 -19.10
CA LEU A 564 -20.40 -27.94 -17.87
C LEU A 564 -19.49 -28.06 -16.64
N GLN A 565 -18.69 -29.13 -16.52
CA GLN A 565 -17.68 -29.24 -15.47
C GLN A 565 -16.62 -28.14 -15.53
N GLN A 566 -16.31 -27.63 -16.73
CA GLN A 566 -15.41 -26.48 -16.88
C GLN A 566 -16.12 -25.16 -16.57
N PHE A 567 -17.42 -25.06 -16.87
CA PHE A 567 -18.20 -23.84 -16.68
C PHE A 567 -18.64 -23.60 -15.23
N ASN A 568 -18.74 -24.63 -14.41
CA ASN A 568 -19.29 -24.55 -13.06
C ASN A 568 -18.29 -24.97 -11.96
N PRO A 569 -17.09 -24.35 -11.85
CA PRO A 569 -16.22 -24.60 -10.71
C PRO A 569 -16.87 -24.06 -9.43
N ILE A 570 -16.92 -24.88 -8.37
CA ILE A 570 -17.55 -24.52 -7.09
C ILE A 570 -16.57 -23.70 -6.24
N GLY A 571 -17.08 -22.61 -5.66
CA GLY A 571 -16.35 -21.77 -4.69
C GLY A 571 -15.22 -20.94 -5.31
N ALA A 572 -15.10 -20.92 -6.64
CA ALA A 572 -14.08 -20.19 -7.37
C ALA A 572 -14.69 -19.29 -8.45
N CYS A 573 -13.92 -18.36 -8.99
CA CYS A 573 -14.35 -17.56 -10.14
C CYS A 573 -14.77 -18.46 -11.32
N THR A 574 -16.04 -18.37 -11.74
CA THR A 574 -16.57 -19.11 -12.89
C THR A 574 -16.29 -18.37 -14.21
N PRO A 575 -16.29 -19.06 -15.36
CA PRO A 575 -16.36 -18.44 -16.68
C PRO A 575 -17.40 -17.33 -16.80
N ALA A 576 -18.62 -17.52 -16.28
CA ALA A 576 -19.67 -16.51 -16.34
C ALA A 576 -19.28 -15.23 -15.57
N MET A 577 -18.72 -15.38 -14.36
CA MET A 577 -18.22 -14.24 -13.57
C MET A 577 -17.06 -13.51 -14.28
N ALA A 578 -16.11 -14.26 -14.84
CA ALA A 578 -14.96 -13.68 -15.53
C ALA A 578 -15.37 -12.84 -16.76
N LEU A 579 -16.36 -13.32 -17.52
CA LEU A 579 -16.94 -12.55 -18.63
C LEU A 579 -17.67 -11.30 -18.15
N CYS A 580 -18.39 -11.39 -17.03
CA CYS A 580 -19.11 -10.26 -16.43
C CYS A 580 -18.19 -9.20 -15.81
N LYS A 581 -16.97 -9.54 -15.37
CA LYS A 581 -15.98 -8.58 -14.84
C LYS A 581 -15.50 -7.58 -15.90
N GLU A 582 -15.49 -7.99 -17.16
CA GLU A 582 -14.98 -7.20 -18.29
C GLU A 582 -15.97 -7.26 -19.47
N PRO A 583 -17.17 -6.67 -19.34
CA PRO A 583 -18.22 -6.79 -20.35
C PRO A 583 -17.75 -6.23 -21.70
N SER A 584 -18.10 -6.90 -22.79
CA SER A 584 -17.81 -6.47 -24.16
C SER A 584 -18.71 -7.24 -25.13
N ASN A 585 -18.83 -6.79 -26.38
CA ASN A 585 -19.63 -7.54 -27.37
C ASN A 585 -19.16 -8.98 -27.54
N GLU A 586 -17.84 -9.21 -27.49
CA GLU A 586 -17.24 -10.55 -27.53
C GLU A 586 -17.65 -11.38 -26.31
N HIS A 587 -17.48 -10.83 -25.11
CA HIS A 587 -17.82 -11.54 -23.88
C HIS A 587 -19.32 -11.78 -23.72
N LEU A 588 -20.16 -10.86 -24.19
CA LEU A 588 -21.61 -11.01 -24.20
C LEU A 588 -22.04 -12.18 -25.08
N ALA A 589 -21.41 -12.36 -26.25
CA ALA A 589 -21.66 -13.52 -27.10
C ALA A 589 -21.27 -14.82 -26.40
N TYR A 590 -20.10 -14.85 -25.75
CA TYR A 590 -19.64 -15.99 -24.96
C TYR A 590 -20.54 -16.30 -23.77
N LEU A 591 -21.06 -15.28 -23.09
CA LEU A 591 -21.98 -15.46 -21.98
C LEU A 591 -23.31 -16.06 -22.43
N ARG A 592 -23.82 -15.67 -23.60
CA ARG A 592 -24.99 -16.32 -24.21
C ARG A 592 -24.74 -17.80 -24.51
N GLU A 593 -23.56 -18.14 -25.04
CA GLU A 593 -23.18 -19.55 -25.24
C GLU A 593 -23.19 -20.34 -23.92
N LEU A 594 -22.74 -19.74 -22.81
CA LEU A 594 -22.79 -20.37 -21.48
C LEU A 594 -24.23 -20.58 -20.99
N VAL A 595 -25.09 -19.58 -21.14
CA VAL A 595 -26.51 -19.66 -20.76
C VAL A 595 -27.24 -20.72 -21.59
N GLU A 596 -26.98 -20.79 -22.89
CA GLU A 596 -27.53 -21.82 -23.77
C GLU A 596 -27.06 -23.22 -23.41
N ALA A 597 -25.81 -23.37 -22.98
CA ALA A 597 -25.26 -24.64 -22.52
C ALA A 597 -25.80 -25.09 -21.15
N GLY A 598 -26.46 -24.21 -20.39
CA GLY A 598 -26.96 -24.50 -19.05
C GLY A 598 -25.91 -24.33 -17.94
N ALA A 599 -24.94 -23.43 -18.12
CA ALA A 599 -24.02 -23.06 -17.05
C ALA A 599 -24.78 -22.41 -15.87
N ASP A 600 -24.30 -22.64 -14.65
CA ASP A 600 -24.93 -22.13 -13.42
C ASP A 600 -24.56 -20.66 -13.21
N MET A 601 -25.58 -19.80 -13.14
CA MET A 601 -25.41 -18.35 -12.99
C MET A 601 -25.49 -17.87 -11.53
N ASP A 602 -25.90 -18.73 -10.59
CA ASP A 602 -26.10 -18.39 -9.16
C ASP A 602 -24.93 -18.84 -8.27
N LEU A 603 -23.88 -19.45 -8.85
CA LEU A 603 -22.63 -19.70 -8.14
C LEU A 603 -22.00 -18.39 -7.67
N VAL A 604 -21.24 -18.46 -6.57
CA VAL A 604 -20.45 -17.36 -6.01
C VAL A 604 -18.98 -17.74 -5.94
N ASP A 605 -18.11 -16.76 -6.13
CA ASP A 605 -16.66 -16.93 -5.96
C ASP A 605 -16.23 -16.86 -4.49
N GLU A 606 -14.92 -16.96 -4.26
CA GLU A 606 -14.31 -16.80 -2.93
C GLU A 606 -14.59 -15.43 -2.26
N GLN A 607 -15.05 -14.42 -2.99
CA GLN A 607 -15.45 -13.12 -2.47
C GLN A 607 -16.97 -13.04 -2.20
N GLY A 608 -17.72 -14.10 -2.49
CA GLY A 608 -19.17 -14.17 -2.35
C GLY A 608 -19.91 -13.41 -3.44
N TYR A 609 -19.30 -13.19 -4.61
CA TYR A 609 -19.92 -12.50 -5.73
C TYR A 609 -20.31 -13.48 -6.85
N SER A 610 -21.52 -13.29 -7.37
CA SER A 610 -22.08 -14.03 -8.52
C SER A 610 -21.77 -13.36 -9.86
N ALA A 611 -22.11 -14.02 -10.97
CA ALA A 611 -22.08 -13.39 -12.29
C ALA A 611 -22.97 -12.14 -12.34
N LEU A 612 -24.13 -12.18 -11.66
CA LEU A 612 -25.05 -11.04 -11.58
C LEU A 612 -24.43 -9.87 -10.82
N ASP A 613 -23.71 -10.12 -9.72
CA ASP A 613 -23.01 -9.07 -8.98
C ASP A 613 -22.02 -8.32 -9.87
N TYR A 614 -21.20 -9.04 -10.62
CA TYR A 614 -20.23 -8.42 -11.51
C TYR A 614 -20.88 -7.65 -12.67
N ALA A 615 -21.92 -8.20 -13.30
CA ALA A 615 -22.67 -7.50 -14.34
C ALA A 615 -23.26 -6.17 -13.82
N VAL A 616 -23.83 -6.21 -12.60
CA VAL A 616 -24.36 -5.05 -11.89
C VAL A 616 -23.25 -4.04 -11.57
N PHE A 617 -22.10 -4.48 -11.05
CA PHE A 617 -20.97 -3.62 -10.70
C PHE A 617 -20.40 -2.87 -11.90
N CYS A 618 -20.32 -3.52 -13.06
CA CYS A 618 -19.87 -2.89 -14.30
C CYS A 618 -20.90 -1.92 -14.88
N GLY A 619 -22.19 -2.06 -14.53
CA GLY A 619 -23.27 -1.23 -15.05
C GLY A 619 -23.70 -1.58 -16.47
N ASP A 620 -23.29 -2.74 -17.00
CA ASP A 620 -23.64 -3.18 -18.35
C ASP A 620 -24.99 -3.92 -18.36
N LYS A 621 -26.04 -3.20 -18.78
CA LYS A 621 -27.43 -3.72 -18.77
C LYS A 621 -27.61 -4.96 -19.64
N GLN A 622 -26.91 -5.05 -20.77
CA GLN A 622 -27.05 -6.19 -21.68
C GLN A 622 -26.49 -7.47 -21.07
N THR A 623 -25.33 -7.39 -20.43
CA THR A 623 -24.72 -8.50 -19.70
C THR A 623 -25.62 -8.91 -18.53
N GLU A 624 -26.14 -7.94 -17.77
CA GLU A 624 -27.11 -8.21 -16.70
C GLU A 624 -28.35 -8.96 -17.21
N GLU A 625 -28.94 -8.52 -18.31
CA GLU A 625 -30.11 -9.17 -18.92
C GLU A 625 -29.83 -10.62 -19.32
N VAL A 626 -28.65 -10.92 -19.87
CA VAL A 626 -28.25 -12.29 -20.24
C VAL A 626 -28.08 -13.17 -18.99
N VAL A 627 -27.45 -12.65 -17.93
CA VAL A 627 -27.34 -13.41 -16.67
C VAL A 627 -28.71 -13.68 -16.07
N ILE A 628 -29.61 -12.69 -16.07
CA ILE A 628 -30.98 -12.83 -15.58
C ILE A 628 -31.75 -13.88 -16.39
N ASP A 629 -31.54 -13.95 -17.71
CA ASP A 629 -32.16 -15.00 -18.53
C ASP A 629 -31.67 -16.39 -18.11
N GLY A 630 -30.36 -16.55 -17.87
CA GLY A 630 -29.81 -17.79 -17.33
C GLY A 630 -30.40 -18.18 -15.97
N LEU A 631 -30.48 -17.22 -15.04
CA LEU A 631 -31.11 -17.43 -13.72
C LEU A 631 -32.60 -17.79 -13.85
N ARG A 632 -33.32 -17.17 -14.80
CA ARG A 632 -34.73 -17.47 -15.06
C ARG A 632 -34.91 -18.91 -15.52
N ARG A 633 -34.06 -19.38 -16.43
CA ARG A 633 -34.05 -20.79 -16.88
C ARG A 633 -33.73 -21.74 -15.72
N GLN A 634 -32.79 -21.37 -14.85
CA GLN A 634 -32.35 -22.18 -13.71
C GLN A 634 -33.40 -22.28 -12.59
N PHE A 635 -34.10 -21.19 -12.26
CA PHE A 635 -35.07 -21.17 -11.15
C PHE A 635 -36.49 -21.60 -11.52
N GLY A 636 -36.83 -21.66 -12.81
CA GLY A 636 -38.16 -22.05 -13.28
C GLY A 636 -39.26 -21.19 -12.68
N GLU A 637 -40.28 -21.82 -12.09
CA GLU A 637 -41.47 -21.15 -11.55
C GLU A 637 -41.16 -20.17 -10.40
N GLN A 638 -40.08 -20.39 -9.63
CA GLN A 638 -39.68 -19.51 -8.51
C GLN A 638 -38.82 -18.31 -8.96
N ALA A 639 -38.58 -18.14 -10.27
CA ALA A 639 -37.61 -17.19 -10.79
C ALA A 639 -37.88 -15.73 -10.36
N LYS A 640 -39.13 -15.26 -10.42
CA LYS A 640 -39.44 -13.83 -10.26
C LYS A 640 -39.01 -13.27 -8.91
N GLY A 641 -39.34 -13.95 -7.81
CA GLY A 641 -39.01 -13.48 -6.46
C GLY A 641 -37.51 -13.54 -6.17
N LYS A 642 -36.86 -14.65 -6.51
CA LYS A 642 -35.42 -14.84 -6.29
C LYS A 642 -34.58 -13.87 -7.12
N ILE A 643 -34.90 -13.67 -8.40
CA ILE A 643 -34.19 -12.72 -9.26
C ILE A 643 -34.30 -11.30 -8.71
N LEU A 644 -35.50 -10.87 -8.32
CA LEU A 644 -35.70 -9.53 -7.75
C LEU A 644 -34.86 -9.33 -6.47
N GLN A 645 -34.81 -10.34 -5.61
CA GLN A 645 -33.97 -10.32 -4.41
C GLN A 645 -32.48 -10.21 -4.77
N ARG A 646 -31.99 -11.07 -5.68
CA ARG A 646 -30.57 -11.08 -6.09
C ARG A 646 -30.14 -9.77 -6.75
N GLN A 647 -30.98 -9.20 -7.60
CA GLN A 647 -30.74 -7.88 -8.20
C GLN A 647 -30.67 -6.78 -7.14
N ARG A 648 -31.62 -6.75 -6.20
CA ARG A 648 -31.61 -5.79 -5.10
C ARG A 648 -30.33 -5.89 -4.26
N GLU A 649 -29.93 -7.11 -3.90
CA GLU A 649 -28.70 -7.35 -3.14
C GLU A 649 -27.45 -6.90 -3.90
N ALA A 650 -27.35 -7.22 -5.20
CA ALA A 650 -26.23 -6.81 -6.05
C ALA A 650 -26.13 -5.29 -6.19
N ARG A 651 -27.27 -4.61 -6.39
CA ARG A 651 -27.33 -3.14 -6.46
C ARG A 651 -26.95 -2.47 -5.15
N VAL A 652 -27.46 -2.97 -4.02
CA VAL A 652 -27.09 -2.47 -2.68
C VAL A 652 -25.58 -2.61 -2.47
N ARG A 653 -24.98 -3.76 -2.81
CA ARG A 653 -23.53 -3.97 -2.74
C ARG A 653 -22.76 -3.00 -3.64
N LYS A 654 -23.23 -2.76 -4.87
CA LYS A 654 -22.63 -1.77 -5.79
C LYS A 654 -22.59 -0.38 -5.16
N CYS A 655 -23.75 0.09 -4.69
CA CYS A 655 -23.88 1.43 -4.12
C CYS A 655 -23.04 1.59 -2.84
N TYR A 656 -22.95 0.58 -1.98
CA TYR A 656 -22.01 0.61 -0.84
C TYR A 656 -20.55 0.82 -1.28
N ARG A 657 -20.10 0.07 -2.30
CA ARG A 657 -18.72 0.19 -2.82
C ARG A 657 -18.46 1.60 -3.34
N GLU A 658 -19.37 2.15 -4.14
CA GLU A 658 -19.25 3.50 -4.69
C GLU A 658 -19.29 4.58 -3.62
N LEU A 659 -20.22 4.49 -2.67
CA LEU A 659 -20.32 5.46 -1.57
C LEU A 659 -19.08 5.42 -0.69
N LEU A 660 -18.69 4.24 -0.18
CA LEU A 660 -17.55 4.11 0.71
C LEU A 660 -16.24 4.44 0.00
N GLN A 661 -15.97 3.85 -1.16
CA GLN A 661 -14.63 3.90 -1.78
C GLN A 661 -14.43 5.08 -2.73
N GLU A 662 -15.49 5.56 -3.39
CA GLU A 662 -15.37 6.63 -4.40
C GLU A 662 -15.89 7.98 -3.92
N SER A 663 -16.77 7.99 -2.90
CA SER A 663 -17.34 9.24 -2.38
C SER A 663 -16.71 9.62 -1.04
N LEU A 664 -16.75 8.72 -0.05
CA LEU A 664 -16.32 9.02 1.32
C LEU A 664 -14.80 8.88 1.53
N ARG A 665 -14.20 7.79 1.04
CA ARG A 665 -12.77 7.53 1.24
C ARG A 665 -11.84 8.61 0.69
N PRO A 666 -12.08 9.21 -0.50
CA PRO A 666 -11.24 10.30 -0.98
C PRO A 666 -11.20 11.48 -0.01
N VAL A 667 -12.35 11.88 0.53
CA VAL A 667 -12.44 12.92 1.56
C VAL A 667 -11.64 12.54 2.81
N LEU A 668 -11.71 11.29 3.26
CA LEU A 668 -10.94 10.81 4.41
C LEU A 668 -9.41 10.77 4.15
N LEU A 669 -8.99 10.65 2.90
CA LEU A 669 -7.56 10.64 2.52
C LEU A 669 -6.96 12.03 2.39
N GLU A 670 -7.78 13.08 2.30
CA GLU A 670 -7.28 14.46 2.30
C GLU A 670 -6.57 14.72 3.64
N ASN A 671 -5.27 15.02 3.60
CA ASN A 671 -4.54 15.44 4.79
C ASN A 671 -4.85 16.91 5.04
N SER A 672 -5.88 17.20 5.84
CA SER A 672 -6.09 18.51 6.43
C SER A 672 -6.25 18.35 7.94
N ASP A 673 -5.47 19.10 8.72
CA ASP A 673 -5.63 19.23 10.19
C ASP A 673 -6.91 20.04 10.54
N ASP A 674 -7.93 20.03 9.68
CA ASP A 674 -9.07 20.94 9.73
C ASP A 674 -10.27 20.31 10.44
N VAL A 675 -10.83 21.06 11.39
CA VAL A 675 -12.04 20.76 12.17
C VAL A 675 -13.27 20.57 11.24
N GLY A 676 -13.18 20.98 9.97
CA GLY A 676 -14.24 20.84 8.96
C GLY A 676 -14.30 19.51 8.19
N GLN A 677 -13.37 18.57 8.36
CA GLN A 677 -13.29 17.40 7.45
C GLN A 677 -14.52 16.47 7.54
N LEU A 678 -15.03 16.19 8.75
CA LEU A 678 -16.26 15.40 8.90
C LEU A 678 -17.49 16.15 8.39
N GLN A 679 -17.53 17.48 8.49
CA GLN A 679 -18.58 18.27 7.86
C GLN A 679 -18.52 18.17 6.33
N HIS A 680 -17.32 18.18 5.75
CA HIS A 680 -17.13 17.95 4.32
C HIS A 680 -17.64 16.55 3.92
N LEU A 681 -17.32 15.52 4.71
CA LEU A 681 -17.80 14.15 4.51
C LEU A 681 -19.34 14.07 4.47
N ARG A 682 -20.02 14.73 5.42
CA ARG A 682 -21.50 14.81 5.47
C ARG A 682 -22.10 15.49 4.24
N ARG A 683 -21.47 16.57 3.76
CA ARG A 683 -21.90 17.28 2.55
C ARG A 683 -21.72 16.41 1.31
N VAL A 684 -20.59 15.71 1.18
CA VAL A 684 -20.33 14.80 0.05
C VAL A 684 -21.33 13.64 0.04
N TYR A 685 -21.62 13.03 1.19
CA TYR A 685 -22.65 11.99 1.27
C TYR A 685 -24.01 12.49 0.82
N THR A 686 -24.44 13.63 1.37
CA THR A 686 -25.73 14.26 1.05
C THR A 686 -25.84 14.60 -0.45
N ALA A 687 -24.82 15.24 -1.02
CA ALA A 687 -24.78 15.59 -2.43
C ALA A 687 -24.81 14.34 -3.32
N THR A 688 -24.11 13.26 -2.92
CA THR A 688 -24.07 12.01 -3.68
C THR A 688 -25.44 11.32 -3.71
N LEU A 689 -26.16 11.29 -2.59
CA LEU A 689 -27.52 10.75 -2.55
C LEU A 689 -28.49 11.63 -3.36
N ALA A 690 -28.34 12.96 -3.31
CA ALA A 690 -29.20 13.86 -4.08
C ALA A 690 -29.00 13.76 -5.60
N ALA A 691 -27.79 13.40 -6.04
CA ALA A 691 -27.45 13.28 -7.46
C ALA A 691 -27.82 11.93 -8.09
N ASP A 692 -28.17 10.92 -7.28
CA ASP A 692 -28.38 9.54 -7.73
C ASP A 692 -29.64 8.94 -7.10
N GLU A 693 -30.71 8.85 -7.90
CA GLU A 693 -32.01 8.35 -7.46
C GLU A 693 -31.91 6.89 -6.97
N GLU A 694 -31.13 6.02 -7.64
CA GLU A 694 -30.95 4.62 -7.24
C GLU A 694 -30.34 4.55 -5.83
N LYS A 695 -29.29 5.34 -5.57
CA LYS A 695 -28.69 5.42 -4.22
C LYS A 695 -29.68 5.98 -3.19
N SER A 696 -30.45 7.01 -3.53
CA SER A 696 -31.42 7.62 -2.61
C SER A 696 -32.57 6.69 -2.20
N THR A 697 -32.95 5.74 -3.07
CA THR A 697 -33.96 4.71 -2.73
C THR A 697 -33.41 3.61 -1.83
N MET A 698 -32.11 3.33 -1.90
CA MET A 698 -31.46 2.25 -1.16
C MET A 698 -30.91 2.70 0.20
N PHE A 699 -30.54 3.98 0.33
CA PHE A 699 -29.89 4.53 1.52
C PHE A 699 -30.57 5.82 1.95
N ASP A 700 -30.92 5.87 3.23
CA ASP A 700 -31.42 7.09 3.86
C ASP A 700 -30.29 8.11 4.09
N GLY A 701 -30.64 9.39 4.18
CA GLY A 701 -29.69 10.46 4.51
C GLY A 701 -29.27 10.43 5.99
N LEU A 702 -28.23 11.21 6.31
CA LEU A 702 -27.82 11.39 7.71
C LEU A 702 -28.89 12.17 8.48
N LYS A 703 -29.44 11.55 9.51
CA LYS A 703 -30.42 12.12 10.43
C LYS A 703 -29.87 12.18 11.84
N PHE A 704 -30.39 13.08 12.67
CA PHE A 704 -30.00 13.18 14.07
C PHE A 704 -31.09 13.85 14.89
N VAL A 705 -30.98 13.77 16.22
CA VAL A 705 -31.80 14.53 17.18
C VAL A 705 -30.87 15.48 17.93
N TRP A 706 -31.26 16.73 18.13
CA TRP A 706 -30.47 17.64 18.97
C TRP A 706 -30.42 17.14 20.41
N TYR A 707 -29.26 17.23 21.06
CA TYR A 707 -29.09 16.76 22.43
C TYR A 707 -30.08 17.43 23.40
N LEU A 708 -30.26 18.75 23.30
CA LEU A 708 -31.18 19.47 24.17
C LEU A 708 -32.64 19.03 23.96
N ASP A 709 -33.06 18.78 22.71
CA ASP A 709 -34.40 18.27 22.40
C ASP A 709 -34.59 16.83 22.93
N PHE A 710 -33.53 16.00 22.86
CA PHE A 710 -33.53 14.65 23.40
C PHE A 710 -33.67 14.64 24.93
N VAL A 711 -33.00 15.56 25.63
CA VAL A 711 -33.15 15.78 27.07
C VAL A 711 -34.57 16.24 27.40
N HIS A 712 -35.08 17.26 26.70
CA HIS A 712 -36.42 17.81 26.94
C HIS A 712 -37.55 16.78 26.70
N ASN A 713 -37.38 15.87 25.74
CA ASN A 713 -38.37 14.84 25.44
C ASN A 713 -38.57 13.81 26.58
N GLY A 714 -37.57 13.61 27.44
CA GLY A 714 -37.67 12.75 28.64
C GLY A 714 -37.81 11.23 28.39
N ARG A 715 -37.76 10.78 27.14
CA ARG A 715 -37.84 9.36 26.71
C ARG A 715 -37.21 9.17 25.33
N LEU A 716 -37.00 7.92 24.88
CA LEU A 716 -36.53 7.68 23.51
C LEU A 716 -37.56 8.12 22.46
N PRO A 717 -37.22 9.04 21.54
CA PRO A 717 -38.13 9.45 20.48
C PRO A 717 -38.14 8.43 19.34
N ARG A 718 -39.33 8.06 18.87
CA ARG A 718 -39.51 7.30 17.63
C ARG A 718 -39.31 8.23 16.44
N SER A 719 -38.94 7.67 15.30
CA SER A 719 -38.70 8.41 14.05
C SER A 719 -39.82 9.33 13.56
N ASN A 720 -41.07 9.14 13.98
CA ASN A 720 -42.22 9.97 13.61
C ASN A 720 -42.68 10.92 14.74
N HIS A 721 -41.94 11.06 15.84
CA HIS A 721 -42.28 11.97 16.94
C HIS A 721 -41.92 13.44 16.67
N GLY A 722 -41.38 13.77 15.49
CA GLY A 722 -41.12 15.16 15.06
C GLY A 722 -39.82 15.79 15.59
N LEU A 723 -38.99 15.03 16.31
CA LEU A 723 -37.70 15.53 16.85
C LEU A 723 -36.50 15.25 15.93
N THR A 724 -36.64 14.32 14.99
CA THR A 724 -35.57 13.93 14.07
C THR A 724 -35.37 14.98 12.98
N GLN A 725 -34.15 15.48 12.87
CA GLN A 725 -33.70 16.38 11.81
C GLN A 725 -32.97 15.60 10.72
N ASN A 726 -33.07 16.07 9.47
CA ASN A 726 -32.30 15.55 8.36
C ASN A 726 -31.19 16.56 8.02
N TYR A 727 -29.94 16.10 8.00
CA TYR A 727 -28.79 16.97 7.76
C TYR A 727 -28.91 17.76 6.45
N ARG A 728 -29.51 17.17 5.41
CA ARG A 728 -29.67 17.82 4.10
C ARG A 728 -30.55 19.08 4.15
N ASP A 729 -31.45 19.15 5.13
CA ASP A 729 -32.46 20.21 5.24
C ASP A 729 -31.95 21.37 6.12
N ILE A 730 -30.73 21.27 6.66
CA ILE A 730 -30.13 22.23 7.59
C ILE A 730 -29.10 23.11 6.87
N LYS A 731 -29.13 24.41 7.16
CA LYS A 731 -28.12 25.35 6.65
C LYS A 731 -26.74 25.02 7.25
N PRO A 732 -25.65 25.09 6.46
CA PRO A 732 -24.31 24.72 6.94
C PRO A 732 -23.88 25.39 8.25
N GLU A 733 -24.18 26.67 8.42
CA GLU A 733 -23.91 27.46 9.63
C GLU A 733 -24.70 27.01 10.87
N LEU A 734 -25.85 26.38 10.68
CA LEU A 734 -26.73 25.82 11.73
C LEU A 734 -26.56 24.31 11.91
N ALA A 735 -25.68 23.68 11.13
CA ALA A 735 -25.44 22.26 11.23
C ALA A 735 -24.78 21.92 12.58
N PRO A 736 -25.02 20.68 13.10
CA PRO A 736 -24.34 20.22 14.30
C PRO A 736 -22.84 20.23 14.07
N GLU A 737 -22.09 20.78 15.03
CA GLU A 737 -20.63 20.70 15.01
C GLU A 737 -20.20 19.25 15.23
N TYR A 738 -20.89 18.57 16.14
CA TYR A 738 -20.56 17.22 16.59
C TYR A 738 -21.80 16.33 16.55
N ILE A 739 -21.65 15.08 16.12
CA ILE A 739 -22.69 14.05 16.09
C ILE A 739 -22.14 12.80 16.79
N VAL A 740 -22.85 12.38 17.84
CA VAL A 740 -22.53 11.15 18.60
C VAL A 740 -23.44 10.02 18.14
N PHE A 741 -22.84 8.92 17.69
CA PHE A 741 -23.53 7.67 17.41
C PHE A 741 -23.65 6.84 18.69
N ILE A 742 -24.88 6.52 19.09
CA ILE A 742 -25.12 5.64 20.23
C ILE A 742 -25.35 4.21 19.72
N SER A 743 -24.41 3.31 20.00
CA SER A 743 -24.58 1.88 19.71
C SER A 743 -25.07 1.14 20.95
N TYR A 744 -26.17 0.41 20.84
CA TYR A 744 -26.82 -0.22 21.97
C TYR A 744 -27.66 -1.44 21.60
N ARG A 745 -28.16 -2.13 22.64
CA ARG A 745 -29.08 -3.26 22.51
C ARG A 745 -30.50 -2.82 22.86
N TRP A 746 -31.48 -3.30 22.10
CA TRP A 746 -32.89 -3.17 22.46
C TRP A 746 -33.18 -4.09 23.65
N ILE A 747 -33.61 -3.50 24.76
CA ILE A 747 -33.71 -4.22 26.04
C ILE A 747 -35.11 -4.77 26.37
N ASN A 748 -36.19 -4.31 25.70
CA ASN A 748 -37.55 -4.82 25.92
C ASN A 748 -38.51 -4.55 24.74
N GLY A 749 -39.16 -5.59 24.20
CA GLY A 749 -40.41 -5.41 23.45
C GLY A 749 -41.54 -5.08 24.43
N ASP A 750 -42.37 -4.09 24.13
CA ASP A 750 -43.53 -3.72 24.95
C ASP A 750 -44.40 -4.97 25.22
N PRO A 751 -44.89 -5.22 26.46
CA PRO A 751 -45.92 -6.21 26.74
C PRO A 751 -47.17 -6.09 25.84
N ALA A 752 -47.41 -4.92 25.24
CA ALA A 752 -48.48 -4.66 24.26
C ALA A 752 -48.19 -5.18 22.84
N GLY A 753 -47.05 -5.83 22.59
CA GLY A 753 -46.72 -6.44 21.30
C GLY A 753 -46.06 -5.51 20.27
N ILE A 754 -45.71 -4.28 20.64
CA ILE A 754 -44.93 -3.35 19.82
C ILE A 754 -43.45 -3.45 20.22
N ALA A 755 -42.57 -3.80 19.27
CA ALA A 755 -41.13 -3.84 19.54
C ALA A 755 -40.63 -2.42 19.88
N SER A 756 -40.03 -2.27 21.07
CA SER A 756 -39.44 -1.02 21.57
C SER A 756 -37.95 -1.26 21.90
N PRO A 757 -37.09 -0.25 21.77
CA PRO A 757 -35.72 -0.30 22.29
C PRO A 757 -35.64 -0.13 23.81
N ASP A 758 -36.67 0.46 24.44
CA ASP A 758 -36.69 0.86 25.85
C ASP A 758 -37.85 0.24 26.63
N ASP A 759 -37.73 0.26 27.95
CA ASP A 759 -38.75 -0.21 28.88
C ASP A 759 -39.65 0.92 29.39
N THR A 760 -40.69 0.55 30.15
CA THR A 760 -41.65 1.49 30.73
C THR A 760 -41.04 2.43 31.77
N ASN A 761 -39.85 2.12 32.28
CA ASN A 761 -39.10 2.95 33.23
C ASN A 761 -38.08 3.85 32.52
N HIS A 762 -38.02 3.82 31.19
CA HIS A 762 -37.07 4.57 30.37
C HIS A 762 -35.61 4.28 30.75
N THR A 763 -35.32 3.04 31.15
CA THR A 763 -33.98 2.64 31.62
C THR A 763 -32.92 2.87 30.55
N GLN A 764 -33.21 2.57 29.29
CA GLN A 764 -32.28 2.74 28.19
C GLN A 764 -32.04 4.22 27.89
N TYR A 765 -33.11 5.04 27.84
CA TYR A 765 -33.00 6.49 27.73
C TYR A 765 -32.11 7.09 28.83
N GLN A 766 -32.37 6.75 30.10
CA GLN A 766 -31.58 7.25 31.22
C GLN A 766 -30.10 6.84 31.13
N ARG A 767 -29.84 5.62 30.63
CA ARG A 767 -28.47 5.15 30.38
C ARG A 767 -27.77 5.95 29.27
N MET A 768 -28.50 6.31 28.20
CA MET A 768 -27.96 7.15 27.12
C MET A 768 -27.63 8.56 27.60
N ILE A 769 -28.52 9.17 28.40
CA ILE A 769 -28.30 10.50 28.99
C ILE A 769 -27.01 10.52 29.82
N ARG A 770 -26.86 9.58 30.76
CA ARG A 770 -25.65 9.47 31.59
C ARG A 770 -24.38 9.31 30.76
N ALA A 771 -24.44 8.54 29.67
CA ALA A 771 -23.30 8.33 28.80
C ALA A 771 -22.91 9.62 28.04
N ILE A 772 -23.89 10.39 27.57
CA ILE A 772 -23.67 11.66 26.87
C ILE A 772 -23.18 12.74 27.85
N GLU A 773 -23.75 12.82 29.06
CA GLU A 773 -23.29 13.74 30.11
C GLU A 773 -21.84 13.46 30.53
N ALA A 774 -21.47 12.19 30.67
CA ALA A 774 -20.10 11.78 30.94
C ALA A 774 -19.16 12.14 29.77
N PHE A 775 -19.61 11.97 28.53
CA PHE A 775 -18.88 12.38 27.34
C PHE A 775 -18.66 13.90 27.27
N LEU A 776 -19.69 14.70 27.54
CA LEU A 776 -19.60 16.17 27.61
C LEU A 776 -18.66 16.63 28.73
N SER A 777 -18.66 15.93 29.86
CA SER A 777 -17.75 16.21 30.98
C SER A 777 -16.28 16.01 30.61
N LEU A 778 -15.98 15.03 29.74
CA LEU A 778 -14.63 14.82 29.19
C LEU A 778 -14.24 15.87 28.14
N HIS A 779 -15.21 16.49 27.49
CA HIS A 779 -15.03 17.48 26.41
C HIS A 779 -15.64 18.83 26.79
N SER A 780 -15.16 19.40 27.90
CA SER A 780 -15.71 20.65 28.49
C SER A 780 -15.76 21.86 27.55
N SER A 781 -15.02 21.85 26.44
CA SER A 781 -15.04 22.89 25.41
C SER A 781 -16.19 22.76 24.40
N MET A 782 -16.96 21.67 24.42
CA MET A 782 -18.05 21.41 23.47
C MET A 782 -19.33 22.12 23.88
N ASP A 783 -20.03 22.74 22.93
CA ASP A 783 -21.35 23.34 23.14
C ASP A 783 -22.47 22.27 23.04
N PRO A 784 -23.21 21.98 24.13
CA PRO A 784 -24.33 21.04 24.10
C PRO A 784 -25.46 21.44 23.13
N GLY A 785 -25.59 22.74 22.83
CA GLY A 785 -26.56 23.26 21.86
C GLY A 785 -26.22 22.93 20.41
N ARG A 786 -24.97 22.56 20.12
CA ARG A 786 -24.49 22.17 18.79
C ARG A 786 -24.23 20.67 18.65
N LEU A 787 -24.66 19.87 19.64
CA LEU A 787 -24.51 18.42 19.67
C LEU A 787 -25.73 17.71 19.08
N GLY A 788 -25.49 16.92 18.02
CA GLY A 788 -26.45 15.96 17.48
C GLY A 788 -26.24 14.55 18.04
N ILE A 789 -27.33 13.79 18.15
CA ILE A 789 -27.31 12.38 18.54
C ILE A 789 -27.89 11.55 17.39
N TRP A 790 -27.16 10.52 16.97
CA TRP A 790 -27.67 9.48 16.11
C TRP A 790 -28.01 8.24 16.94
N LEU A 791 -29.24 7.75 16.81
CA LEU A 791 -29.71 6.48 17.36
C LEU A 791 -30.74 5.85 16.42
N ASP A 792 -30.70 4.54 16.26
CA ASP A 792 -31.50 3.79 15.27
C ASP A 792 -33.01 4.05 15.38
N TRP A 793 -33.59 4.06 16.59
CA TRP A 793 -35.02 4.24 16.83
C TRP A 793 -35.58 5.59 16.39
N ALA A 794 -34.79 6.66 16.52
CA ALA A 794 -35.17 8.01 16.12
C ALA A 794 -34.77 8.32 14.69
N CYS A 795 -33.62 7.82 14.25
CA CYS A 795 -33.00 8.24 12.99
C CYS A 795 -33.37 7.33 11.82
N ILE A 796 -33.75 6.06 12.06
CA ILE A 796 -34.27 5.16 11.02
C ILE A 796 -35.79 5.26 11.01
N ASN A 797 -36.39 5.39 9.82
CA ASN A 797 -37.83 5.34 9.66
C ASN A 797 -38.37 3.96 10.12
N GLN A 798 -38.99 3.90 11.30
CA GLN A 798 -39.48 2.64 11.86
C GLN A 798 -40.68 2.07 11.10
N ASP A 799 -41.33 2.87 10.24
CA ASP A 799 -42.42 2.44 9.36
C ASP A 799 -41.89 1.89 8.01
N ASP A 800 -40.66 2.23 7.63
CA ASP A 800 -39.92 1.68 6.49
C ASP A 800 -38.41 1.65 6.78
N PRO A 801 -37.93 0.62 7.52
CA PRO A 801 -36.59 0.65 8.12
C PRO A 801 -35.49 0.31 7.12
N LEU A 802 -35.80 -0.28 5.97
CA LEU A 802 -34.80 -0.88 5.08
C LEU A 802 -33.76 0.12 4.56
N PRO A 803 -34.12 1.34 4.11
CA PRO A 803 -33.14 2.33 3.67
C PRO A 803 -32.24 2.82 4.82
N GLY A 804 -32.81 3.02 6.03
CA GLY A 804 -32.06 3.49 7.20
C GLY A 804 -31.14 2.42 7.78
N VAL A 805 -31.56 1.16 7.84
CA VAL A 805 -30.72 0.01 8.22
C VAL A 805 -29.57 -0.17 7.22
N SER A 806 -29.81 0.13 5.94
CA SER A 806 -28.77 0.13 4.90
C SER A 806 -27.83 1.33 4.99
N ALA A 807 -28.29 2.47 5.46
CA ALA A 807 -27.43 3.63 5.68
C ALA A 807 -26.57 3.53 6.95
N LEU A 808 -26.82 2.58 7.86
CA LEU A 808 -26.17 2.54 9.18
C LEU A 808 -24.63 2.62 9.12
N PRO A 809 -23.89 1.80 8.34
CA PRO A 809 -22.44 1.93 8.25
C PRO A 809 -22.01 3.30 7.68
N LEU A 810 -22.75 3.81 6.70
CA LEU A 810 -22.46 5.11 6.06
C LEU A 810 -22.68 6.28 7.02
N ASN A 811 -23.74 6.22 7.83
CA ASN A 811 -24.04 7.21 8.87
C ASN A 811 -23.02 7.16 10.00
N LEU A 812 -22.58 5.97 10.40
CA LEU A 812 -21.52 5.78 11.38
C LEU A 812 -20.22 6.45 10.93
N ALA A 813 -19.82 6.29 9.67
CA ALA A 813 -18.64 6.97 9.11
C ALA A 813 -18.69 8.50 9.20
N GLN A 814 -19.89 9.09 9.30
CA GLN A 814 -20.10 10.53 9.33
C GLN A 814 -20.23 11.11 10.76
N CYS A 815 -20.30 10.26 11.78
CA CYS A 815 -20.37 10.67 13.18
C CYS A 815 -18.96 10.91 13.72
N ASP A 816 -18.79 11.87 14.63
CA ASP A 816 -17.47 12.22 15.19
C ASP A 816 -17.07 11.25 16.31
N ALA A 817 -18.05 10.81 17.11
CA ALA A 817 -17.81 9.87 18.19
C ALA A 817 -18.85 8.75 18.20
N ILE A 818 -18.42 7.58 18.68
CA ILE A 818 -19.29 6.45 18.97
C ILE A 818 -19.24 6.14 20.46
N ILE A 819 -20.41 6.01 21.07
CA ILE A 819 -20.55 5.51 22.44
C ILE A 819 -21.23 4.14 22.38
N SER A 820 -20.48 3.09 22.70
CA SER A 820 -20.97 1.72 22.80
C SER A 820 -21.48 1.45 24.22
N LEU A 821 -22.79 1.22 24.35
CA LEU A 821 -23.43 0.86 25.61
C LEU A 821 -23.26 -0.64 25.86
N LEU A 822 -22.13 -1.03 26.48
CA LEU A 822 -21.75 -2.43 26.63
C LEU A 822 -22.62 -3.19 27.64
N ASP A 823 -23.05 -4.38 27.26
CA ASP A 823 -23.61 -5.41 28.13
C ASP A 823 -22.82 -6.72 27.95
N SER A 824 -23.14 -7.76 28.73
CA SER A 824 -22.45 -9.05 28.67
C SER A 824 -22.51 -9.76 27.30
N SER A 825 -23.45 -9.37 26.44
CA SER A 825 -23.69 -9.95 25.12
C SER A 825 -23.26 -9.07 23.95
N TYR A 826 -22.84 -7.82 24.18
CA TYR A 826 -22.63 -6.82 23.12
C TYR A 826 -21.65 -7.32 22.04
N HIS A 827 -20.47 -7.78 22.43
CA HIS A 827 -19.44 -8.27 21.50
C HIS A 827 -19.76 -9.65 20.88
N SER A 828 -20.85 -10.30 21.28
CA SER A 828 -21.31 -11.55 20.64
C SER A 828 -22.17 -11.29 19.39
N ARG A 829 -22.64 -10.04 19.18
CA ARG A 829 -23.55 -9.67 18.10
C ARG A 829 -22.79 -9.22 16.86
N ALA A 830 -23.22 -9.68 15.69
CA ALA A 830 -22.52 -9.42 14.44
C ALA A 830 -22.62 -7.94 14.01
N TRP A 831 -23.81 -7.32 14.06
CA TRP A 831 -24.00 -5.90 13.72
C TRP A 831 -23.18 -4.95 14.61
N CYS A 832 -23.22 -5.14 15.93
CA CYS A 832 -22.41 -4.34 16.86
C CYS A 832 -20.91 -4.52 16.62
N SER A 833 -20.48 -5.72 16.19
CA SER A 833 -19.08 -5.99 15.84
C SER A 833 -18.66 -5.26 14.55
N VAL A 834 -19.56 -5.10 13.57
CA VAL A 834 -19.30 -4.27 12.37
C VAL A 834 -19.14 -2.79 12.75
N GLU A 835 -19.99 -2.26 13.63
CA GLU A 835 -19.91 -0.87 14.10
C GLU A 835 -18.58 -0.59 14.82
N VAL A 836 -18.19 -1.47 15.76
CA VAL A 836 -16.92 -1.36 16.49
C VAL A 836 -15.72 -1.48 15.54
N MET A 837 -15.77 -2.40 14.58
CA MET A 837 -14.73 -2.54 13.56
C MET A 837 -14.57 -1.27 12.74
N MET A 838 -15.67 -0.68 12.33
CA MET A 838 -15.65 0.49 11.47
C MET A 838 -15.05 1.69 12.16
N VAL A 839 -15.48 2.00 13.38
CA VAL A 839 -14.91 3.14 14.13
C VAL A 839 -13.44 2.92 14.47
N GLN A 840 -13.03 1.70 14.76
CA GLN A 840 -11.61 1.41 15.02
C GLN A 840 -10.76 1.62 13.77
N ILE A 841 -11.23 1.15 12.62
CA ILE A 841 -10.53 1.36 11.35
C ILE A 841 -10.45 2.84 11.02
N LEU A 842 -11.55 3.58 11.17
CA LEU A 842 -11.60 5.01 10.92
C LEU A 842 -10.68 5.78 11.87
N ARG A 843 -10.77 5.54 13.19
CA ARG A 843 -9.91 6.15 14.21
C ARG A 843 -8.42 5.88 13.97
N ARG A 844 -8.05 4.63 13.67
CA ARG A 844 -6.64 4.25 13.40
C ARG A 844 -6.10 4.82 12.09
N SER A 845 -6.96 4.96 11.08
CA SER A 845 -6.55 5.36 9.73
C SER A 845 -6.50 6.87 9.54
N TYR A 846 -7.43 7.58 10.17
CA TYR A 846 -7.72 8.98 9.85
C TYR A 846 -7.64 9.91 11.07
N HIS A 847 -7.72 9.38 12.29
CA HIS A 847 -7.71 10.17 13.53
C HIS A 847 -8.84 11.22 13.64
N LEU A 848 -9.90 11.07 12.85
CA LEU A 848 -11.08 11.96 12.88
C LEU A 848 -12.18 11.49 13.84
N HIS A 849 -12.14 10.22 14.23
CA HIS A 849 -13.22 9.56 14.97
C HIS A 849 -12.78 9.17 16.37
N SER A 850 -13.67 9.31 17.35
CA SER A 850 -13.47 8.85 18.72
C SER A 850 -14.39 7.68 19.07
N TRP A 851 -13.95 6.79 19.94
CA TRP A 851 -14.75 5.65 20.39
C TRP A 851 -14.68 5.49 21.89
N TYR A 852 -15.86 5.34 22.51
CA TYR A 852 -16.03 5.19 23.95
C TYR A 852 -16.88 3.98 24.29
N GLU A 853 -16.54 3.34 25.40
CA GLU A 853 -17.31 2.26 26.00
C GLU A 853 -17.97 2.77 27.28
N HIS A 854 -19.28 2.57 27.41
CA HIS A 854 -20.03 2.88 28.62
C HIS A 854 -20.38 1.60 29.36
N THR A 855 -19.67 1.35 30.46
CA THR A 855 -19.69 0.10 31.23
C THR A 855 -20.13 0.33 32.67
N LYS A 856 -20.70 -0.70 33.28
CA LYS A 856 -21.05 -0.69 34.70
C LYS A 856 -19.79 -0.97 35.52
N ILE A 857 -19.56 -0.19 36.57
CA ILE A 857 -18.47 -0.40 37.53
C ILE A 857 -18.91 -1.48 38.51
N ASP A 858 -18.27 -2.65 38.48
CA ASP A 858 -18.67 -3.82 39.27
C ASP A 858 -18.74 -3.54 40.78
N LYS A 859 -17.92 -2.62 41.30
CA LYS A 859 -17.81 -2.32 42.74
C LYS A 859 -18.87 -1.36 43.27
N THR A 860 -19.32 -0.39 42.47
CA THR A 860 -20.26 0.66 42.92
C THR A 860 -21.64 0.54 42.29
N GLY A 861 -21.75 -0.19 41.17
CA GLY A 861 -22.97 -0.23 40.37
C GLY A 861 -23.19 1.02 39.52
N ASP A 862 -22.31 2.02 39.64
CA ASP A 862 -22.32 3.23 38.80
C ASP A 862 -21.87 2.90 37.37
N TRP A 863 -22.03 3.87 36.47
CA TRP A 863 -21.59 3.74 35.10
C TRP A 863 -20.40 4.66 34.83
N ALA A 864 -19.44 4.17 34.06
CA ALA A 864 -18.31 4.96 33.59
C ALA A 864 -18.18 4.88 32.08
N ILE A 865 -17.76 6.00 31.49
CA ILE A 865 -17.28 6.08 30.13
C ILE A 865 -15.76 5.96 30.12
N ARG A 866 -15.22 5.14 29.23
CA ARG A 866 -13.79 5.01 28.97
C ARG A 866 -13.54 5.04 27.48
N GLU A 867 -12.36 5.48 27.06
CA GLU A 867 -11.96 5.36 25.68
C GLU A 867 -11.84 3.89 25.30
N GLY A 868 -12.40 3.51 24.16
CA GLY A 868 -12.36 2.13 23.67
C GLY A 868 -10.94 1.73 23.27
N PRO A 869 -10.57 0.45 23.41
CA PRO A 869 -9.23 -0.04 23.15
C PRO A 869 -8.75 0.27 21.73
N LEU A 870 -7.53 0.81 21.63
CA LEU A 870 -6.84 1.01 20.35
C LEU A 870 -6.46 -0.32 19.70
N GLU A 871 -6.22 -1.38 20.48
CA GLU A 871 -5.90 -2.73 20.02
C GLU A 871 -7.07 -3.69 20.32
N PHE A 872 -7.88 -3.93 19.30
CA PHE A 872 -8.98 -4.89 19.28
C PHE A 872 -9.16 -5.29 17.82
N GLU A 873 -9.22 -6.58 17.53
CA GLU A 873 -9.57 -7.08 16.21
C GLU A 873 -10.98 -7.66 16.25
N PRO A 874 -12.00 -6.87 15.90
CA PRO A 874 -13.36 -7.36 15.79
C PRO A 874 -13.43 -8.32 14.60
N SER A 875 -13.86 -9.55 14.89
CA SER A 875 -14.26 -10.53 13.87
C SER A 875 -15.77 -10.70 13.93
N VAL A 876 -16.41 -10.75 12.76
CA VAL A 876 -17.84 -11.09 12.65
C VAL A 876 -18.07 -12.61 12.54
N THR A 877 -17.00 -13.38 12.37
CA THR A 877 -17.05 -14.85 12.26
C THR A 877 -17.58 -15.45 13.57
N GLY A 878 -18.56 -16.35 13.45
CA GLY A 878 -19.19 -17.02 14.60
C GLY A 878 -20.04 -16.11 15.48
N LYS A 879 -20.24 -14.83 15.12
CA LYS A 879 -21.12 -13.91 15.86
C LYS A 879 -22.60 -14.20 15.58
N LEU A 880 -23.42 -13.89 16.58
CA LEU A 880 -24.86 -14.08 16.60
C LEU A 880 -25.57 -13.06 15.71
N LEU A 881 -26.57 -13.54 14.96
CA LEU A 881 -27.48 -12.75 14.15
C LEU A 881 -28.93 -13.03 14.53
N SER A 882 -29.77 -12.01 14.41
CA SER A 882 -31.23 -12.19 14.54
C SER A 882 -31.81 -13.03 13.38
N SER A 883 -31.16 -12.95 12.19
CA SER A 883 -31.47 -13.76 11.02
C SER A 883 -30.18 -14.18 10.33
N GLU A 884 -29.97 -15.48 10.15
CA GLU A 884 -28.80 -16.00 9.43
C GLU A 884 -28.76 -15.60 7.95
N GLN A 885 -29.90 -15.17 7.38
CA GLN A 885 -29.95 -14.62 6.03
C GLN A 885 -29.14 -13.31 5.88
N ASP A 886 -28.85 -12.61 6.99
CA ASP A 886 -28.02 -11.39 6.98
C ASP A 886 -26.52 -11.68 6.90
N ARG A 887 -26.09 -12.93 7.11
CA ARG A 887 -24.66 -13.28 7.18
C ARG A 887 -23.87 -12.85 5.94
N PRO A 888 -24.33 -13.07 4.68
CA PRO A 888 -23.63 -12.59 3.50
C PRO A 888 -23.46 -11.06 3.48
N ARG A 889 -24.47 -10.31 3.95
CA ARG A 889 -24.43 -8.85 4.06
C ARG A 889 -23.41 -8.40 5.08
N ILE A 890 -23.34 -9.06 6.24
CA ILE A 890 -22.35 -8.75 7.28
C ILE A 890 -20.93 -9.02 6.81
N LEU A 891 -20.68 -10.16 6.15
CA LEU A 891 -19.36 -10.48 5.60
C LEU A 891 -18.94 -9.48 4.52
N PHE A 892 -19.89 -9.06 3.67
CA PHE A 892 -19.66 -7.99 2.71
C PHE A 892 -19.28 -6.67 3.40
N LEU A 893 -20.04 -6.25 4.42
CA LEU A 893 -19.77 -5.03 5.17
C LEU A 893 -18.43 -5.09 5.90
N GLU A 894 -18.06 -6.24 6.46
CA GLU A 894 -16.75 -6.46 7.06
C GLU A 894 -15.62 -6.21 6.06
N ARG A 895 -15.72 -6.80 4.86
CA ARG A 895 -14.74 -6.55 3.79
C ARG A 895 -14.69 -5.07 3.40
N GLN A 896 -15.83 -4.43 3.16
CA GLN A 896 -15.88 -3.02 2.76
C GLN A 896 -15.34 -2.08 3.84
N THR A 897 -15.58 -2.41 5.11
CA THR A 897 -15.04 -1.67 6.25
C THR A 897 -13.51 -1.77 6.30
N ARG A 898 -12.95 -2.96 6.09
CA ARG A 898 -11.48 -3.14 5.97
C ARG A 898 -10.89 -2.36 4.80
N LEU A 899 -11.61 -2.28 3.68
CA LEU A 899 -11.20 -1.50 2.52
C LEU A 899 -11.24 0.01 2.76
N LEU A 900 -12.08 0.49 3.69
CA LEU A 900 -12.16 1.90 4.02
C LEU A 900 -10.89 2.41 4.70
N GLY A 901 -10.16 1.59 5.47
CA GLY A 901 -8.96 2.02 6.19
C GLY A 901 -7.73 2.34 5.32
N ARG A 902 -6.73 3.01 5.93
CA ARG A 902 -5.36 3.09 5.40
C ARG A 902 -4.66 1.74 5.67
N THR A 903 -3.88 1.24 4.72
CA THR A 903 -3.03 0.08 5.00
C THR A 903 -1.99 0.47 6.05
N LYS A 904 -1.69 -0.39 7.02
CA LYS A 904 -0.52 -0.19 7.89
C LYS A 904 0.72 -0.22 6.98
N ILE A 905 1.36 0.93 6.78
CA ILE A 905 2.66 1.07 6.09
C ILE A 905 3.75 0.95 7.15
#